data_AF-A0A9P4R0C2-F1
#
_entry.id   AF-A0A9P4R0C2-F1
#
_cell.length_a   1.000
_cell.length_b   1.000
_cell.length_c   1.000
_cell.angle_alpha   90.00
_cell.angle_beta   90.00
_cell.angle_gamma   90.00
#
_symmetry.space_group_name_H-M   'P 1'
#
loop_
_entity.id
_entity.type
_entity.pdbx_description
1 polymer ?
#
loop_
_entity_poly.entity_id
_entity_poly.type
_entity_poly.pdbx_seq_one_letter_code
_entity_poly.pdbx_strand_id
1 'polypeptide(L)'
;MAAFVLAGFDPAGDDFPSISSNSGTVFRTWFRIVSALEASREKYTGLYTDIYWARLRHGLLVGFAEQRKYCLGIIQRSIRIARQDIHTPSMTLFLGMRRSYEEQYARYSNLFETIVLDRYANQVQACTPELTKLFGSGSLIASDWTKTLLSCALSSKVQDGVRKIIGLWYMRFVLDNEGSIISHTDFLVDGFLSWATQGSLFTSTLTSTREQTTCAHGEALANVICRFLVEMPGASERRGVFTQVLRFVIGRGGRIFQYSILYLLQGLLEGCSTLESFEDLGENELDLLLQVSRLPGFPEAAIGLCVAYCGEFCKRFMPTDNLEAVPGYRDFSRRYEQLARDANVDFDKSIEHLDLDKLTLSNSPSLESFLQLHDPEHRAIQGDNFVPTCTVVSRVLDRVTPKYYDLCVVLEALWDEAERQDFRRQALLKLPHLFFHSTVLRALAQHRVNYPGGGESLTPFLTKALERLGEIAEGRTYLLPQLVEALRHACYHVPEILEVLPIDDLFARLVENPPLPKKEFLFEAAAAEKLQLFQPHRDYDYYYGNREWCAYAALIDLVNSFPKGHLHVAECILKRLLEPWSNQQAPIPVIGKWKGTFQLQTMLLLVDLCMSEEDATWYHESFFKALVVEQWPRYRFFLEWAISRIQYRYPSLAFRSLKRLAEIDEADPRHVASIMKVAVLSCQFLPLEEFALKLMLQLIPLSASQKAQIRHEAHWSFPIVFQVAEQAKWKAITDNPAFSMLNDHIRKVNRFSSYPASIRFLELNVVKHFTIFNIFQGDYLKLENSEQEMFTVGDIEQLREIDERTGWEVLPFRIALDGARLAVPGSSEETADVGKSVSSSEEVAFQTKAGFDLDALLASTEPQETIQKRPSSVILIASLIDNPTNLGGLSRIAESFGFEALYIDSLKHTASKEFQATAVTSHKHLPIEELKANKVPDYIVELQQEGYQVVAIEQTDRSNVLGEGLRLPRKCVLVLGSEKGGVPPEVLAVVDRCVEIKTVGVTRSLNVQTAAGIVAYDWWRSWGKVVERPE
;
A
#
# COMPACT_ATOMS: atom_id res chain seq x y z
N MET A 1 26.21 -19.81 48.55
CA MET A 1 26.81 -18.68 47.81
C MET A 1 28.27 -18.46 48.20
N ALA A 2 28.61 -18.29 49.48
CA ALA A 2 30.02 -18.25 49.93
C ALA A 2 30.84 -19.50 49.53
N ALA A 3 30.21 -20.69 49.50
CA ALA A 3 30.86 -21.93 49.06
C ALA A 3 31.17 -22.01 47.54
N PHE A 4 30.50 -21.23 46.69
CA PHE A 4 30.77 -21.22 45.24
C PHE A 4 31.91 -20.24 44.88
N VAL A 5 32.01 -19.13 45.61
CA VAL A 5 33.09 -18.14 45.48
C VAL A 5 34.42 -18.70 46.02
N LEU A 6 34.37 -19.52 47.09
CA LEU A 6 35.54 -20.18 47.66
C LEU A 6 36.06 -21.38 46.85
N ALA A 7 35.29 -21.91 45.89
CA ALA A 7 35.63 -23.13 45.15
C ALA A 7 36.29 -22.88 43.78
N GLY A 8 36.56 -21.63 43.39
CA GLY A 8 37.24 -21.32 42.12
C GLY A 8 36.44 -21.73 40.86
N PHE A 9 35.12 -21.85 40.95
CA PHE A 9 34.28 -22.20 39.81
C PHE A 9 34.25 -21.06 38.80
N ASP A 10 34.94 -21.24 37.67
CA ASP A 10 34.88 -20.35 36.52
C ASP A 10 33.73 -20.78 35.58
N PRO A 11 32.61 -20.04 35.49
CA PRO A 11 31.56 -20.32 34.52
C PRO A 11 32.02 -20.16 33.06
N ALA A 12 33.26 -19.73 32.80
CA ALA A 12 33.91 -19.69 31.49
C ALA A 12 34.89 -20.86 31.23
N GLY A 13 35.15 -21.75 32.19
CA GLY A 13 36.10 -22.88 32.05
C GLY A 13 35.58 -24.05 31.20
N ASP A 14 36.50 -24.85 30.67
CA ASP A 14 36.24 -26.03 29.82
C ASP A 14 35.52 -27.18 30.54
N ASP A 15 35.55 -27.21 31.88
CA ASP A 15 34.95 -28.28 32.72
C ASP A 15 33.46 -28.10 33.03
N PHE A 16 32.74 -27.20 32.34
CA PHE A 16 31.29 -27.06 32.53
C PHE A 16 30.55 -28.17 31.75
N PRO A 17 29.94 -29.17 32.42
CA PRO A 17 29.25 -30.25 31.73
C PRO A 17 28.03 -29.71 30.99
N SER A 18 27.61 -30.42 29.96
CA SER A 18 26.45 -30.23 29.06
C SER A 18 25.08 -30.10 29.76
N ILE A 19 24.93 -29.18 30.71
CA ILE A 19 23.65 -28.77 31.26
C ILE A 19 22.99 -27.89 30.19
N SER A 20 21.84 -28.35 29.71
CA SER A 20 21.08 -27.77 28.60
C SER A 20 21.05 -26.24 28.63
N SER A 21 21.43 -25.66 27.49
CA SER A 21 21.61 -24.24 27.19
C SER A 21 20.33 -23.37 27.28
N ASN A 22 19.29 -23.83 27.98
CA ASN A 22 17.97 -23.20 28.05
C ASN A 22 17.58 -22.64 29.44
N SER A 23 18.45 -22.71 30.47
CA SER A 23 18.05 -22.24 31.80
C SER A 23 18.47 -20.78 32.05
N GLY A 24 17.50 -19.87 32.12
CA GLY A 24 17.70 -18.48 32.59
C GLY A 24 18.36 -18.39 33.97
N THR A 25 18.30 -19.49 34.74
CA THR A 25 18.95 -19.67 36.05
C THR A 25 20.47 -19.55 35.99
N VAL A 26 21.13 -19.99 34.91
CA VAL A 26 22.60 -19.87 34.78
C VAL A 26 23.02 -18.42 34.64
N PHE A 27 22.39 -17.67 33.73
CA PHE A 27 22.67 -16.24 33.53
C PHE A 27 22.29 -15.40 34.75
N ARG A 28 21.20 -15.75 35.46
CA ARG A 28 20.84 -15.13 36.74
C ARG A 28 21.90 -15.37 37.81
N THR A 29 22.44 -16.58 37.89
CA THR A 29 23.51 -16.93 38.85
C THR A 29 24.80 -16.20 38.50
N TRP A 30 25.17 -16.16 37.22
CA TRP A 30 26.33 -15.42 36.74
C TRP A 30 26.20 -13.92 37.05
N PHE A 31 25.05 -13.31 36.80
CA PHE A 31 24.78 -11.93 37.16
C PHE A 31 24.94 -11.69 38.66
N ARG A 32 24.42 -12.58 39.53
CA ARG A 32 24.61 -12.48 40.99
C ARG A 32 26.09 -12.58 41.40
N ILE A 33 26.86 -13.47 40.78
CA ILE A 33 28.31 -13.61 41.04
C ILE A 33 29.04 -12.31 40.69
N VAL A 34 28.81 -11.77 39.48
CA VAL A 34 29.45 -10.52 39.02
C VAL A 34 29.05 -9.33 39.91
N SER A 35 27.79 -9.29 40.37
CA SER A 35 27.30 -8.27 41.30
C SER A 35 27.95 -8.36 42.68
N ALA A 36 28.14 -9.58 43.19
CA ALA A 36 28.84 -9.81 44.45
C ALA A 36 30.33 -9.43 44.35
N LEU A 37 30.97 -9.72 43.22
CA LEU A 37 32.36 -9.32 42.93
C LEU A 37 32.53 -7.80 42.83
N GLU A 38 31.54 -7.09 42.28
CA GLU A 38 31.51 -5.63 42.27
C GLU A 38 31.50 -5.05 43.70
N ALA A 39 30.74 -5.68 44.61
CA ALA A 39 30.68 -5.30 46.01
C ALA A 39 31.94 -5.70 46.81
N SER A 40 32.50 -6.90 46.59
CA SER A 40 33.65 -7.44 47.35
C SER A 40 35.02 -6.92 46.88
N ARG A 41 35.10 -6.34 45.67
CA ARG A 41 36.34 -5.89 45.00
C ARG A 41 37.39 -6.99 44.75
N GLU A 42 37.00 -8.26 44.75
CA GLU A 42 37.90 -9.40 44.46
C GLU A 42 38.30 -9.47 42.97
N LYS A 43 39.47 -10.04 42.69
CA LYS A 43 39.96 -10.23 41.30
C LYS A 43 39.28 -11.43 40.66
N TYR A 44 38.67 -11.23 39.50
CA TYR A 44 38.12 -12.30 38.67
C TYR A 44 38.92 -12.41 37.36
N THR A 45 39.46 -13.59 37.06
CA THR A 45 40.35 -13.81 35.90
C THR A 45 39.59 -14.15 34.62
N GLY A 46 38.38 -14.71 34.72
CA GLY A 46 37.58 -15.12 33.57
C GLY A 46 37.21 -13.99 32.60
N LEU A 47 37.13 -12.73 33.09
CA LEU A 47 36.76 -11.57 32.27
C LEU A 47 37.78 -11.19 31.19
N TYR A 48 39.01 -11.72 31.28
CA TYR A 48 40.10 -11.48 30.33
C TYR A 48 40.21 -12.56 29.25
N THR A 49 39.25 -13.49 29.20
CA THR A 49 39.18 -14.55 28.17
C THR A 49 38.14 -14.22 27.12
N ASP A 50 38.38 -14.58 25.85
CA ASP A 50 37.41 -14.31 24.78
C ASP A 50 36.12 -15.15 24.94
N ILE A 51 36.25 -16.37 25.47
CA ILE A 51 35.14 -17.29 25.73
C ILE A 51 34.07 -16.63 26.61
N TYR A 52 34.48 -15.85 27.61
CA TYR A 52 33.56 -15.10 28.49
C TYR A 52 32.63 -14.19 27.69
N TRP A 53 33.20 -13.37 26.80
CA TRP A 53 32.47 -12.39 25.99
C TRP A 53 31.69 -13.06 24.86
N ALA A 54 32.26 -14.09 24.22
CA ALA A 54 31.59 -14.88 23.19
C ALA A 54 30.31 -15.56 23.71
N ARG A 55 30.32 -16.08 24.96
CA ARG A 55 29.13 -16.67 25.60
C ARG A 55 28.04 -15.63 25.89
N LEU A 56 28.41 -14.42 26.34
CA LEU A 56 27.45 -13.32 26.53
C LEU A 56 26.82 -12.89 25.20
N ARG A 57 27.62 -12.79 24.14
CA ARG A 57 27.15 -12.50 22.79
C ARG A 57 26.16 -13.56 22.29
N HIS A 58 26.48 -14.84 22.47
CA HIS A 58 25.58 -15.94 22.12
C HIS A 58 24.27 -15.88 22.93
N GLY A 59 24.35 -15.54 24.22
CA GLY A 59 23.20 -15.31 25.08
C GLY A 59 22.28 -14.18 24.61
N LEU A 60 22.83 -13.10 24.04
CA LEU A 60 22.03 -12.05 23.42
C LEU A 60 21.34 -12.51 22.12
N LEU A 61 22.07 -13.20 21.24
CA LEU A 61 21.56 -13.66 19.95
C LEU A 61 20.41 -14.67 20.11
N VAL A 62 20.63 -15.72 20.92
CA VAL A 62 19.73 -16.88 21.00
C VAL A 62 18.75 -16.77 22.17
N GLY A 63 19.11 -16.06 23.24
CA GLY A 63 18.37 -16.05 24.49
C GLY A 63 17.00 -15.38 24.45
N PHE A 64 16.17 -15.68 25.46
CA PHE A 64 14.86 -15.05 25.68
C PHE A 64 14.98 -13.70 26.41
N ALA A 65 13.88 -12.96 26.55
CA ALA A 65 13.90 -11.59 27.08
C ALA A 65 14.62 -11.45 28.44
N GLU A 66 14.34 -12.32 29.42
CA GLU A 66 15.04 -12.29 30.71
C GLU A 66 16.53 -12.59 30.60
N GLN A 67 16.90 -13.61 29.82
CA GLN A 67 18.31 -13.96 29.60
C GLN A 67 19.09 -12.81 28.96
N ARG A 68 18.49 -12.12 27.98
CA ARG A 68 19.08 -10.95 27.34
C ARG A 68 19.33 -9.82 28.35
N LYS A 69 18.38 -9.55 29.24
CA LYS A 69 18.54 -8.58 30.33
C LYS A 69 19.70 -8.94 31.27
N TYR A 70 19.79 -10.20 31.70
CA TYR A 70 20.93 -10.65 32.50
C TYR A 70 22.26 -10.47 31.76
N CYS A 71 22.33 -10.76 30.46
CA CYS A 71 23.54 -10.56 29.67
C CYS A 71 23.96 -9.08 29.62
N LEU A 72 23.02 -8.17 29.33
CA LEU A 72 23.27 -6.72 29.33
C LEU A 72 23.78 -6.24 30.69
N GLY A 73 23.18 -6.73 31.78
CA GLY A 73 23.61 -6.36 33.11
C GLY A 73 24.96 -6.96 33.53
N ILE A 74 25.29 -8.17 33.07
CA ILE A 74 26.63 -8.75 33.23
C ILE A 74 27.66 -7.87 32.51
N ILE A 75 27.40 -7.46 31.27
CA ILE A 75 28.34 -6.60 30.49
C ILE A 75 28.64 -5.31 31.24
N GLN A 76 27.61 -4.59 31.71
CA GLN A 76 27.77 -3.32 32.41
C GLN A 76 28.60 -3.46 33.70
N ARG A 77 28.33 -4.50 34.51
CA ARG A 77 29.07 -4.74 35.76
C ARG A 77 30.49 -5.25 35.49
N SER A 78 30.69 -6.06 34.45
CA SER A 78 32.00 -6.56 34.04
C SER A 78 32.99 -5.46 33.68
N ILE A 79 32.51 -4.38 33.03
CA ILE A 79 33.32 -3.19 32.73
C ILE A 79 33.79 -2.49 34.02
N ARG A 80 32.92 -2.39 35.04
CA ARG A 80 33.24 -1.73 36.32
C ARG A 80 34.25 -2.52 37.14
N ILE A 81 34.13 -3.86 37.15
CA ILE A 81 35.01 -4.74 37.93
C ILE A 81 36.37 -4.98 37.27
N ALA A 82 36.53 -4.71 35.97
CA ALA A 82 37.80 -4.88 35.27
C ALA A 82 38.94 -4.16 36.00
N ARG A 83 40.14 -4.75 36.06
CA ARG A 83 41.31 -4.20 36.78
C ARG A 83 42.58 -4.08 35.94
N GLN A 84 42.57 -4.65 34.74
CA GLN A 84 43.57 -4.47 33.69
C GLN A 84 42.83 -4.23 32.38
N ASP A 85 43.56 -3.76 31.36
CA ASP A 85 43.01 -3.58 30.02
C ASP A 85 42.52 -4.93 29.47
N ILE A 86 41.41 -4.89 28.71
CA ILE A 86 40.84 -6.06 28.06
C ILE A 86 41.16 -5.95 26.57
N HIS A 87 41.83 -6.97 26.05
CA HIS A 87 42.18 -7.10 24.64
C HIS A 87 41.78 -8.50 24.17
N THR A 88 40.50 -8.69 23.88
CA THR A 88 40.00 -9.92 23.26
C THR A 88 39.37 -9.59 21.90
N PRO A 89 39.27 -10.54 20.97
CA PRO A 89 38.57 -10.34 19.70
C PRO A 89 37.14 -9.79 19.89
N SER A 90 36.41 -10.28 20.90
CA SER A 90 35.03 -9.89 21.17
C SER A 90 34.88 -8.63 22.04
N MET A 91 35.95 -8.13 22.69
CA MET A 91 35.87 -7.02 23.65
C MET A 91 37.19 -6.28 23.77
N THR A 92 37.14 -4.95 23.68
CA THR A 92 38.27 -4.07 24.01
C THR A 92 37.87 -3.10 25.11
N LEU A 93 38.75 -2.90 26.09
CA LEU A 93 38.56 -1.94 27.17
C LEU A 93 39.91 -1.39 27.59
N PHE A 94 40.07 -0.06 27.49
CA PHE A 94 41.20 0.65 28.06
C PHE A 94 40.80 1.32 29.37
N LEU A 95 41.48 1.00 30.46
CA LEU A 95 41.21 1.53 31.80
C LEU A 95 41.29 3.05 31.86
N GLY A 96 42.19 3.66 31.09
CA GLY A 96 42.32 5.11 30.99
C GLY A 96 41.07 5.82 30.44
N MET A 97 40.21 5.09 29.72
CA MET A 97 38.95 5.59 29.15
C MET A 97 37.71 4.90 29.75
N ARG A 98 37.84 4.27 30.92
CA ARG A 98 36.76 3.47 31.54
C ARG A 98 35.42 4.19 31.57
N ARG A 99 35.40 5.46 31.99
CA ARG A 99 34.15 6.24 32.09
C ARG A 99 33.45 6.36 30.73
N SER A 100 34.22 6.58 29.66
CA SER A 100 33.68 6.63 28.30
C SER A 100 33.12 5.28 27.84
N TYR A 101 33.80 4.18 28.19
CA TYR A 101 33.30 2.82 27.93
C TYR A 101 32.00 2.53 28.71
N GLU A 102 31.93 2.90 29.99
CA GLU A 102 30.73 2.75 30.82
C GLU A 102 29.55 3.51 30.23
N GLU A 103 29.76 4.77 29.81
CA GLU A 103 28.71 5.60 29.20
C GLU A 103 28.23 5.02 27.85
N GLN A 104 29.15 4.58 26.98
CA GLN A 104 28.77 4.01 25.69
C GLN A 104 28.12 2.63 25.81
N TYR A 105 28.60 1.74 26.68
CA TYR A 105 27.97 0.43 26.90
C TYR A 105 26.64 0.54 27.66
N ALA A 106 26.45 1.59 28.48
CA ALA A 106 25.13 1.92 29.02
C ALA A 106 24.15 2.31 27.92
N ARG A 107 24.56 3.18 26.98
CA ARG A 107 23.76 3.52 25.79
C ARG A 107 23.47 2.30 24.92
N TYR A 108 24.46 1.45 24.67
CA TYR A 108 24.28 0.19 23.95
C TYR A 108 23.19 -0.67 24.59
N SER A 109 23.21 -0.86 25.91
CA SER A 109 22.17 -1.62 26.61
C SER A 109 20.79 -0.99 26.44
N ASN A 110 20.66 0.33 26.62
CA ASN A 110 19.37 1.03 26.46
C ASN A 110 18.81 0.89 25.03
N LEU A 111 19.67 1.01 24.02
CA LEU A 111 19.28 0.79 22.62
C LEU A 111 18.88 -0.66 22.37
N PHE A 112 19.63 -1.63 22.91
CA PHE A 112 19.29 -3.04 22.79
C PHE A 112 17.93 -3.34 23.42
N GLU A 113 17.63 -2.81 24.60
CA GLU A 113 16.34 -2.97 25.26
C GLU A 113 15.21 -2.35 24.43
N THR A 114 15.38 -1.10 23.99
CA THR A 114 14.37 -0.38 23.21
C THR A 114 14.05 -1.10 21.89
N ILE A 115 15.08 -1.52 21.17
CA ILE A 115 14.94 -2.08 19.81
C ILE A 115 14.52 -3.54 19.85
N VAL A 116 15.11 -4.34 20.74
CA VAL A 116 14.96 -5.81 20.71
C VAL A 116 13.92 -6.30 21.72
N LEU A 117 13.79 -5.65 22.88
CA LEU A 117 12.93 -6.10 23.99
C LEU A 117 11.58 -5.36 24.03
N ASP A 118 11.55 -4.03 24.01
CA ASP A 118 10.33 -3.23 24.21
C ASP A 118 9.55 -2.97 22.91
N ARG A 119 10.22 -2.97 21.75
CA ARG A 119 9.65 -3.09 20.39
C ARG A 119 8.58 -2.06 19.98
N TYR A 120 8.45 -0.93 20.67
CA TYR A 120 7.53 0.13 20.26
C TYR A 120 8.13 0.94 19.11
N ALA A 121 7.51 0.90 17.92
CA ALA A 121 8.03 1.53 16.70
C ALA A 121 8.40 3.02 16.88
N ASN A 122 7.58 3.78 17.60
CA ASN A 122 7.79 5.21 17.84
C ASN A 122 9.05 5.47 18.68
N GLN A 123 9.31 4.62 19.69
CA GLN A 123 10.50 4.72 20.54
C GLN A 123 11.75 4.32 19.77
N VAL A 124 11.66 3.25 18.96
CA VAL A 124 12.77 2.83 18.09
C VAL A 124 13.14 3.91 17.09
N GLN A 125 12.16 4.56 16.47
CA GLN A 125 12.40 5.66 15.55
C GLN A 125 13.11 6.84 16.23
N ALA A 126 12.70 7.18 17.46
CA ALA A 126 13.34 8.25 18.23
C ALA A 126 14.80 7.96 18.61
N CYS A 127 15.18 6.68 18.72
CA CYS A 127 16.55 6.24 19.04
C CYS A 127 17.51 6.21 17.84
N THR A 128 17.03 6.42 16.60
CA THR A 128 17.88 6.36 15.40
C THR A 128 19.09 7.33 15.40
N PRO A 129 19.00 8.58 15.90
CA PRO A 129 20.17 9.46 15.99
C PRO A 129 21.19 8.96 17.01
N GLU A 130 20.75 8.33 18.09
CA GLU A 130 21.65 7.73 19.09
C GLU A 130 22.38 6.51 18.54
N LEU A 131 21.72 5.69 17.70
CA LEU A 131 22.37 4.58 16.98
C LEU A 131 23.49 5.07 16.07
N THR A 132 23.24 6.12 15.27
CA THR A 132 24.27 6.75 14.43
C THR A 132 25.45 7.23 15.27
N LYS A 133 25.20 7.92 16.39
CA LYS A 133 26.27 8.38 17.29
C LYS A 133 27.04 7.23 17.94
N LEU A 134 26.37 6.14 18.29
CA LEU A 134 26.99 4.98 18.94
C LEU A 134 27.84 4.16 17.98
N PHE A 135 27.47 4.09 16.69
CA PHE A 135 28.18 3.28 15.70
C PHE A 135 29.05 4.07 14.72
N GLY A 136 29.04 5.41 14.80
CA GLY A 136 29.88 6.26 13.97
C GLY A 136 31.37 6.23 14.33
N SER A 137 32.16 7.08 13.68
CA SER A 137 33.63 7.13 13.76
C SER A 137 34.25 7.31 15.16
N GLY A 138 33.47 7.77 16.16
CA GLY A 138 33.89 7.92 17.55
C GLY A 138 33.50 6.77 18.50
N SER A 139 33.03 5.64 17.96
CA SER A 139 32.57 4.51 18.77
C SER A 139 33.71 3.79 19.49
N LEU A 140 33.49 3.48 20.77
CA LEU A 140 34.31 2.57 21.59
C LEU A 140 33.68 1.17 21.68
N ILE A 141 32.52 0.94 21.05
CA ILE A 141 31.85 -0.35 21.05
C ILE A 141 32.56 -1.27 20.05
N ALA A 142 32.98 -2.46 20.50
CA ALA A 142 33.60 -3.42 19.59
C ALA A 142 32.59 -3.90 18.53
N SER A 143 33.06 -4.09 17.28
CA SER A 143 32.24 -4.43 16.11
C SER A 143 31.35 -5.66 16.32
N ASP A 144 31.82 -6.63 17.08
CA ASP A 144 31.06 -7.84 17.41
C ASP A 144 29.77 -7.57 18.19
N TRP A 145 29.72 -6.52 19.01
CA TRP A 145 28.50 -6.08 19.69
C TRP A 145 27.57 -5.33 18.75
N THR A 146 28.10 -4.49 17.86
CA THR A 146 27.32 -3.83 16.80
C THR A 146 26.61 -4.87 15.92
N LYS A 147 27.35 -5.86 15.42
CA LYS A 147 26.79 -7.00 14.65
C LYS A 147 25.72 -7.75 15.43
N THR A 148 25.91 -7.92 16.73
CA THR A 148 24.96 -8.64 17.60
C THR A 148 23.64 -7.90 17.75
N LEU A 149 23.69 -6.60 18.02
CA LEU A 149 22.50 -5.76 18.12
C LEU A 149 21.74 -5.74 16.79
N LEU A 150 22.44 -5.51 15.68
CA LEU A 150 21.81 -5.45 14.35
C LEU A 150 21.21 -6.80 13.93
N SER A 151 21.91 -7.92 14.18
CA SER A 151 21.40 -9.27 13.92
C SER A 151 20.14 -9.59 14.74
N CYS A 152 20.12 -9.16 16.01
CA CYS A 152 18.93 -9.29 16.85
C CYS A 152 17.78 -8.44 16.35
N ALA A 153 18.06 -7.20 15.95
CA ALA A 153 17.06 -6.22 15.51
C ALA A 153 16.41 -6.60 14.17
N LEU A 154 17.16 -7.18 13.22
CA LEU A 154 16.64 -7.61 11.91
C LEU A 154 16.09 -9.04 11.90
N SER A 155 16.22 -9.77 13.01
CA SER A 155 15.68 -11.12 13.20
C SER A 155 14.18 -11.17 12.92
N SER A 156 13.70 -12.28 12.36
CA SER A 156 12.26 -12.55 12.18
C SER A 156 11.48 -12.62 13.50
N LYS A 157 12.16 -12.70 14.65
CA LYS A 157 11.54 -12.64 15.98
C LYS A 157 11.09 -11.23 16.40
N VAL A 158 11.55 -10.19 15.70
CA VAL A 158 11.22 -8.77 15.95
C VAL A 158 10.07 -8.33 15.03
N GLN A 159 9.26 -7.38 15.48
CA GLN A 159 8.13 -6.87 14.70
C GLN A 159 8.59 -6.24 13.38
N ASP A 160 7.86 -6.48 12.29
CA ASP A 160 8.24 -6.04 10.94
C ASP A 160 8.45 -4.51 10.83
N GLY A 161 7.62 -3.71 11.52
CA GLY A 161 7.79 -2.25 11.56
C GLY A 161 9.12 -1.81 12.18
N VAL A 162 9.54 -2.46 13.27
CA VAL A 162 10.84 -2.20 13.92
C VAL A 162 12.00 -2.64 13.01
N ARG A 163 11.89 -3.82 12.38
CA ARG A 163 12.88 -4.32 11.42
C ARG A 163 13.05 -3.36 10.25
N LYS A 164 11.94 -2.81 9.71
CA LYS A 164 11.96 -1.80 8.65
C LYS A 164 12.67 -0.52 9.07
N ILE A 165 12.36 0.01 10.26
CA ILE A 165 13.01 1.22 10.77
C ILE A 165 14.53 1.01 10.90
N ILE A 166 14.95 -0.06 11.56
CA ILE A 166 16.37 -0.35 11.79
C ILE A 166 17.10 -0.70 10.49
N GLY A 167 16.49 -1.49 9.61
CA GLY A 167 17.12 -1.88 8.35
C GLY A 167 17.28 -0.71 7.38
N LEU A 168 16.27 0.16 7.27
CA LEU A 168 16.36 1.40 6.47
C LEU A 168 17.35 2.39 7.08
N TRP A 169 17.40 2.50 8.42
CA TRP A 169 18.43 3.28 9.11
C TRP A 169 19.83 2.74 8.80
N TYR A 170 20.04 1.42 8.87
CA TYR A 170 21.34 0.82 8.57
C TYR A 170 21.76 1.03 7.11
N MET A 171 20.82 0.94 6.16
CA MET A 171 21.09 1.30 4.77
C MET A 171 21.60 2.74 4.65
N ARG A 172 20.92 3.71 5.29
CA ARG A 172 21.37 5.12 5.30
C ARG A 172 22.73 5.29 5.96
N PHE A 173 22.94 4.67 7.13
CA PHE A 173 24.23 4.70 7.82
C PHE A 173 25.40 4.25 6.93
N VAL A 174 25.21 3.20 6.12
CA VAL A 174 26.22 2.71 5.18
C VAL A 174 26.42 3.69 4.01
N LEU A 175 25.35 4.27 3.48
CA LEU A 175 25.41 5.16 2.32
C LEU A 175 25.94 6.56 2.66
N ASP A 176 25.60 7.09 3.84
CA ASP A 176 25.98 8.42 4.33
C ASP A 176 27.40 8.46 4.93
N ASN A 177 28.10 7.32 4.94
CA ASN A 177 29.49 7.19 5.41
C ASN A 177 29.69 7.64 6.87
N GLU A 178 28.73 7.33 7.74
CA GLU A 178 28.74 7.78 9.15
C GLU A 178 29.74 6.98 10.03
N GLY A 179 30.23 5.82 9.57
CA GLY A 179 31.21 4.99 10.26
C GLY A 179 31.84 3.91 9.37
N SER A 180 32.83 3.18 9.91
CA SER A 180 33.52 2.13 9.15
C SER A 180 32.68 0.87 9.03
N ILE A 181 32.50 0.36 7.81
CA ILE A 181 31.71 -0.86 7.55
C ILE A 181 32.58 -2.10 7.34
N ILE A 182 33.92 -1.96 7.35
CA ILE A 182 34.87 -3.05 7.08
C ILE A 182 34.63 -4.26 7.98
N SER A 183 34.29 -4.01 9.25
CA SER A 183 34.03 -5.05 10.24
C SER A 183 32.63 -5.69 10.17
N HIS A 184 31.76 -5.22 9.26
CA HIS A 184 30.36 -5.66 9.13
C HIS A 184 30.15 -6.69 7.99
N THR A 185 31.20 -7.17 7.33
CA THR A 185 31.12 -8.13 6.22
C THR A 185 30.37 -9.41 6.56
N ASP A 186 30.62 -10.03 7.72
CA ASP A 186 29.86 -11.21 8.15
C ASP A 186 28.36 -10.90 8.35
N PHE A 187 28.07 -9.73 8.93
CA PHE A 187 26.70 -9.29 9.17
C PHE A 187 25.95 -8.97 7.87
N LEU A 188 26.66 -8.49 6.84
CA LEU A 188 26.08 -8.23 5.52
C LEU A 188 25.31 -9.46 5.03
N VAL A 189 25.94 -10.64 5.07
CA VAL A 189 25.36 -11.87 4.53
C VAL A 189 24.46 -12.58 5.53
N ASP A 190 24.91 -12.76 6.76
CA ASP A 190 24.22 -13.61 7.74
C ASP A 190 23.01 -12.90 8.38
N GLY A 191 23.03 -11.57 8.46
CA GLY A 191 21.98 -10.77 9.08
C GLY A 191 21.22 -9.89 8.08
N PHE A 192 21.92 -8.97 7.43
CA PHE A 192 21.31 -7.88 6.66
C PHE A 192 20.63 -8.36 5.38
N LEU A 193 21.30 -9.12 4.52
CA LEU A 193 20.76 -9.57 3.23
C LEU A 193 19.50 -10.43 3.38
N SER A 194 19.38 -11.19 4.47
CA SER A 194 18.18 -11.98 4.78
C SER A 194 16.94 -11.10 5.02
N TRP A 195 17.11 -9.87 5.52
CA TRP A 195 16.05 -8.88 5.63
C TRP A 195 15.93 -8.06 4.35
N ALA A 196 17.04 -7.57 3.80
CA ALA A 196 17.05 -6.64 2.68
C ALA A 196 16.52 -7.25 1.36
N THR A 197 16.52 -8.57 1.22
CA THR A 197 15.99 -9.29 0.05
C THR A 197 14.53 -9.74 0.20
N GLN A 198 13.79 -9.20 1.17
CA GLN A 198 12.35 -9.47 1.36
C GLN A 198 11.49 -8.69 0.36
N GLY A 199 10.62 -9.37 -0.38
CA GLY A 199 9.82 -8.77 -1.46
C GLY A 199 8.88 -7.64 -1.03
N SER A 200 8.45 -7.61 0.24
CA SER A 200 7.63 -6.53 0.80
C SER A 200 8.35 -5.17 0.80
N LEU A 201 9.69 -5.16 0.86
CA LEU A 201 10.50 -3.93 0.83
C LEU A 201 10.59 -3.36 -0.59
N PHE A 202 10.72 -4.24 -1.59
CA PHE A 202 10.76 -3.85 -2.99
C PHE A 202 9.38 -3.36 -3.46
N THR A 203 8.33 -4.15 -3.21
CA THR A 203 6.97 -3.83 -3.67
C THR A 203 6.37 -2.58 -3.03
N SER A 204 6.83 -2.18 -1.83
CA SER A 204 6.35 -0.95 -1.16
C SER A 204 7.06 0.31 -1.63
N THR A 205 8.21 0.19 -2.29
CA THR A 205 9.03 1.31 -2.79
C THR A 205 9.13 1.32 -4.33
N LEU A 206 8.38 0.45 -5.01
CA LEU A 206 8.27 0.42 -6.45
C LEU A 206 7.34 1.53 -6.90
N THR A 207 7.88 2.43 -7.71
CA THR A 207 7.17 3.54 -8.34
C THR A 207 7.29 3.42 -9.84
N SER A 208 6.15 3.34 -10.53
CA SER A 208 6.11 3.41 -11.99
C SER A 208 5.57 4.78 -12.39
N THR A 209 6.31 5.43 -13.26
CA THR A 209 5.90 6.66 -13.95
C THR A 209 5.88 6.35 -15.44
N ARG A 210 5.38 7.30 -16.24
CA ARG A 210 5.34 7.14 -17.69
C ARG A 210 6.73 7.05 -18.34
N GLU A 211 7.74 7.60 -17.69
CA GLU A 211 9.12 7.64 -18.20
C GLU A 211 9.99 6.51 -17.64
N GLN A 212 9.79 6.14 -16.37
CA GLN A 212 10.66 5.19 -15.68
C GLN A 212 9.92 4.38 -14.62
N THR A 213 10.34 3.13 -14.46
CA THR A 213 9.92 2.25 -13.38
C THR A 213 11.08 1.97 -12.44
N THR A 214 11.04 2.56 -11.24
CA THR A 214 12.16 2.53 -10.29
C THR A 214 11.75 1.91 -8.96
N CYS A 215 12.69 1.23 -8.32
CA CYS A 215 12.50 0.66 -6.98
C CYS A 215 13.53 1.25 -6.03
N ALA A 216 13.11 2.21 -5.20
CA ALA A 216 14.05 2.93 -4.34
C ALA A 216 14.81 2.01 -3.36
N HIS A 217 14.14 0.98 -2.81
CA HIS A 217 14.81 -0.03 -1.97
C HIS A 217 15.81 -0.88 -2.75
N GLY A 218 15.47 -1.24 -4.00
CA GLY A 218 16.37 -2.01 -4.87
C GLY A 218 17.64 -1.24 -5.20
N GLU A 219 17.53 0.04 -5.56
CA GLU A 219 18.69 0.90 -5.81
C GLU A 219 19.51 1.14 -4.53
N ALA A 220 18.85 1.37 -3.39
CA ALA A 220 19.56 1.50 -2.11
C ALA A 220 20.34 0.22 -1.76
N LEU A 221 19.77 -0.96 -2.01
CA LEU A 221 20.44 -2.24 -1.81
C LEU A 221 21.66 -2.39 -2.75
N ALA A 222 21.51 -2.06 -4.04
CA ALA A 222 22.62 -2.08 -5.00
C ALA A 222 23.77 -1.18 -4.53
N ASN A 223 23.46 0.05 -4.12
CA ASN A 223 24.43 1.01 -3.61
C ASN A 223 25.13 0.54 -2.32
N VAL A 224 24.41 -0.14 -1.41
CA VAL A 224 25.01 -0.74 -0.21
C VAL A 224 26.04 -1.81 -0.60
N ILE A 225 25.72 -2.68 -1.56
CA ILE A 225 26.67 -3.71 -2.04
C ILE A 225 27.88 -3.08 -2.72
N CYS A 226 27.66 -2.08 -3.58
CA CYS A 226 28.72 -1.30 -4.21
C CYS A 226 29.65 -0.70 -3.15
N ARG A 227 29.09 -0.08 -2.10
CA ARG A 227 29.85 0.52 -1.01
C ARG A 227 30.71 -0.50 -0.26
N PHE A 228 30.16 -1.67 0.07
CA PHE A 228 30.92 -2.74 0.72
C PHE A 228 32.11 -3.20 -0.13
N LEU A 229 31.97 -3.30 -1.44
CA LEU A 229 33.09 -3.64 -2.32
C LEU A 229 34.15 -2.53 -2.38
N VAL A 230 33.73 -1.27 -2.49
CA VAL A 230 34.65 -0.13 -2.65
C VAL A 230 35.47 0.14 -1.38
N GLU A 231 34.86 -0.04 -0.20
CA GLU A 231 35.51 0.28 1.09
C GLU A 231 36.48 -0.82 1.59
N MET A 232 36.41 -2.04 1.06
CA MET A 232 37.36 -3.11 1.45
C MET A 232 38.79 -2.77 0.98
N PRO A 233 39.78 -2.71 1.90
CA PRO A 233 41.14 -2.28 1.55
C PRO A 233 41.88 -3.30 0.67
N GLY A 234 41.76 -4.61 0.95
CA GLY A 234 42.47 -5.66 0.21
C GLY A 234 41.71 -6.21 -1.00
N ALA A 235 42.43 -6.62 -2.06
CA ALA A 235 41.83 -7.30 -3.21
C ALA A 235 41.20 -8.65 -2.84
N SER A 236 41.84 -9.40 -1.92
CA SER A 236 41.30 -10.67 -1.42
C SER A 236 40.00 -10.49 -0.61
N GLU A 237 39.88 -9.39 0.15
CA GLU A 237 38.66 -9.08 0.92
C GLU A 237 37.52 -8.65 -0.01
N ARG A 238 37.84 -7.85 -1.04
CA ARG A 238 36.90 -7.49 -2.12
C ARG A 238 36.34 -8.71 -2.84
N ARG A 239 37.22 -9.64 -3.25
CA ARG A 239 36.81 -10.94 -3.80
C ARG A 239 36.00 -11.76 -2.79
N GLY A 240 36.36 -11.69 -1.50
CA GLY A 240 35.62 -12.33 -0.42
C GLY A 240 34.16 -11.87 -0.37
N VAL A 241 33.90 -10.57 -0.35
CA VAL A 241 32.55 -9.99 -0.37
C VAL A 241 31.79 -10.41 -1.64
N PHE A 242 32.43 -10.31 -2.81
CA PHE A 242 31.86 -10.73 -4.09
C PHE A 242 31.37 -12.18 -4.04
N THR A 243 32.25 -13.09 -3.64
CA THR A 243 31.98 -14.53 -3.54
C THR A 243 30.92 -14.85 -2.48
N GLN A 244 30.93 -14.15 -1.34
CA GLN A 244 29.93 -14.33 -0.28
C GLN A 244 28.53 -13.91 -0.73
N VAL A 245 28.39 -12.81 -1.49
CA VAL A 245 27.09 -12.35 -2.03
C VAL A 245 26.55 -13.35 -3.06
N LEU A 246 27.39 -13.85 -3.98
CA LEU A 246 26.95 -14.87 -4.95
C LEU A 246 26.56 -16.19 -4.27
N ARG A 247 27.35 -16.63 -3.27
CA ARG A 247 27.00 -17.81 -2.46
C ARG A 247 25.70 -17.62 -1.68
N PHE A 248 25.42 -16.42 -1.20
CA PHE A 248 24.13 -16.11 -0.57
C PHE A 248 22.97 -16.29 -1.53
N VAL A 249 23.08 -15.76 -2.76
CA VAL A 249 22.06 -15.91 -3.81
C VAL A 249 21.80 -17.39 -4.12
N ILE A 250 22.85 -18.16 -4.36
CA ILE A 250 22.75 -19.59 -4.69
C ILE A 250 22.23 -20.40 -3.48
N GLY A 251 22.80 -20.18 -2.29
CA GLY A 251 22.52 -20.96 -1.09
C GLY A 251 21.14 -20.73 -0.48
N ARG A 252 20.54 -19.55 -0.69
CA ARG A 252 19.15 -19.27 -0.28
C ARG A 252 18.12 -19.76 -1.31
N GLY A 253 18.49 -19.92 -2.57
CA GLY A 253 17.60 -20.37 -3.65
C GLY A 253 16.36 -19.47 -3.78
N GLY A 254 15.21 -20.07 -4.14
CA GLY A 254 13.92 -19.36 -4.27
C GLY A 254 13.30 -18.81 -2.97
N ARG A 255 14.06 -18.71 -1.86
CA ARG A 255 13.59 -18.16 -0.58
C ARG A 255 13.76 -16.64 -0.46
N ILE A 256 14.51 -16.02 -1.38
CA ILE A 256 14.63 -14.56 -1.51
C ILE A 256 13.70 -14.05 -2.61
N PHE A 257 13.40 -12.76 -2.59
CA PHE A 257 12.68 -12.15 -3.70
C PHE A 257 13.52 -12.19 -4.97
N GLN A 258 13.03 -12.83 -6.04
CA GLN A 258 13.84 -13.13 -7.22
C GLN A 258 14.50 -11.89 -7.83
N TYR A 259 13.76 -10.79 -8.00
CA TYR A 259 14.31 -9.55 -8.56
C TYR A 259 15.39 -8.89 -7.68
N SER A 260 15.51 -9.24 -6.38
CA SER A 260 16.62 -8.75 -5.57
C SER A 260 17.96 -9.21 -6.10
N ILE A 261 18.03 -10.36 -6.78
CA ILE A 261 19.26 -10.88 -7.39
C ILE A 261 19.78 -9.90 -8.45
N LEU A 262 18.90 -9.29 -9.25
CA LEU A 262 19.30 -8.31 -10.27
C LEU A 262 19.94 -7.07 -9.62
N TYR A 263 19.38 -6.57 -8.51
CA TYR A 263 19.95 -5.44 -7.78
C TYR A 263 21.26 -5.81 -7.05
N LEU A 264 21.39 -7.04 -6.54
CA LEU A 264 22.66 -7.52 -5.97
C LEU A 264 23.76 -7.60 -7.04
N LEU A 265 23.45 -8.15 -8.22
CA LEU A 265 24.37 -8.19 -9.35
C LEU A 265 24.75 -6.78 -9.84
N GLN A 266 23.77 -5.87 -9.93
CA GLN A 266 24.01 -4.47 -10.26
C GLN A 266 24.99 -3.82 -9.28
N GLY A 267 24.76 -3.96 -7.97
CA GLY A 267 25.64 -3.40 -6.95
C GLY A 267 27.05 -3.98 -6.99
N LEU A 268 27.19 -5.28 -7.28
CA LEU A 268 28.50 -5.90 -7.50
C LEU A 268 29.20 -5.31 -8.74
N LEU A 269 28.47 -5.10 -9.84
CA LEU A 269 29.00 -4.63 -11.11
C LEU A 269 29.46 -3.16 -11.02
N GLU A 270 28.63 -2.31 -10.40
CA GLU A 270 28.94 -0.92 -10.11
C GLU A 270 30.15 -0.81 -9.17
N GLY A 271 30.21 -1.64 -8.12
CA GLY A 271 31.33 -1.68 -7.18
C GLY A 271 32.65 -2.06 -7.85
N CYS A 272 32.66 -3.11 -8.70
CA CYS A 272 33.83 -3.49 -9.49
C CYS A 272 34.24 -2.41 -10.49
N SER A 273 33.26 -1.72 -11.11
CA SER A 273 33.53 -0.68 -12.12
C SER A 273 34.02 0.65 -11.52
N THR A 274 33.68 0.94 -10.26
CA THR A 274 34.11 2.16 -9.56
C THR A 274 35.58 2.10 -9.14
N LEU A 275 36.15 0.90 -9.04
CA LEU A 275 37.53 0.69 -8.63
C LEU A 275 38.48 0.84 -9.83
N GLU A 276 39.46 1.74 -9.75
CA GLU A 276 40.45 2.00 -10.82
C GLU A 276 41.26 0.75 -11.22
N SER A 277 41.44 -0.20 -10.30
CA SER A 277 42.04 -1.52 -10.57
C SER A 277 41.38 -2.61 -9.71
N PHE A 278 40.36 -3.28 -10.24
CA PHE A 278 39.83 -4.51 -9.66
C PHE A 278 40.64 -5.70 -10.20
N GLU A 279 41.19 -6.56 -9.34
CA GLU A 279 41.91 -7.74 -9.83
C GLU A 279 40.96 -8.70 -10.57
N ASP A 280 41.47 -9.38 -11.59
CA ASP A 280 40.71 -10.39 -12.34
C ASP A 280 40.08 -11.43 -11.41
N LEU A 281 38.83 -11.79 -11.69
CA LEU A 281 38.10 -12.85 -11.00
C LEU A 281 38.66 -14.22 -11.40
N GLY A 282 38.59 -15.20 -10.48
CA GLY A 282 39.09 -16.55 -10.72
C GLY A 282 38.01 -17.51 -11.24
N GLU A 283 38.42 -18.76 -11.49
CA GLU A 283 37.51 -19.82 -11.97
C GLU A 283 36.35 -20.12 -11.00
N ASN A 284 36.58 -19.99 -9.69
CA ASN A 284 35.55 -20.19 -8.66
C ASN A 284 34.43 -19.14 -8.73
N GLU A 285 34.78 -17.87 -8.93
CA GLU A 285 33.81 -16.79 -9.09
C GLU A 285 33.02 -16.94 -10.41
N LEU A 286 33.69 -17.41 -11.46
CA LEU A 286 33.06 -17.69 -12.74
C LEU A 286 32.01 -18.80 -12.64
N ASP A 287 32.32 -19.91 -11.96
CA ASP A 287 31.35 -20.99 -11.75
C ASP A 287 30.10 -20.48 -10.99
N LEU A 288 30.29 -19.66 -9.96
CA LEU A 288 29.17 -19.05 -9.23
C LEU A 288 28.33 -18.12 -10.11
N LEU A 289 28.95 -17.27 -10.94
CA LEU A 289 28.24 -16.40 -11.89
C LEU A 289 27.44 -17.22 -12.92
N LEU A 290 28.03 -18.30 -13.45
CA LEU A 290 27.36 -19.18 -14.40
C LEU A 290 26.18 -19.90 -13.74
N GLN A 291 26.28 -20.29 -12.47
CA GLN A 291 25.14 -20.83 -11.71
C GLN A 291 24.03 -19.79 -11.52
N VAL A 292 24.37 -18.54 -11.18
CA VAL A 292 23.39 -17.45 -11.04
C VAL A 292 22.67 -17.17 -12.37
N SER A 293 23.39 -17.18 -13.50
CA SER A 293 22.81 -17.00 -14.86
C SER A 293 21.82 -18.11 -15.29
N ARG A 294 21.75 -19.21 -14.54
CA ARG A 294 20.90 -20.38 -14.81
C ARG A 294 19.77 -20.52 -13.79
N LEU A 295 19.63 -19.59 -12.85
CA LEU A 295 18.57 -19.66 -11.84
C LEU A 295 17.19 -19.58 -12.50
N PRO A 296 16.28 -20.53 -12.21
CA PRO A 296 14.94 -20.52 -12.76
C PRO A 296 14.07 -19.47 -12.07
N GLY A 297 12.99 -19.05 -12.74
CA GLY A 297 11.94 -18.21 -12.15
C GLY A 297 11.96 -16.74 -12.58
N PHE A 298 12.93 -16.31 -13.37
CA PHE A 298 12.86 -15.00 -14.03
C PHE A 298 12.00 -15.05 -15.29
N PRO A 299 11.19 -14.01 -15.55
CA PRO A 299 10.62 -13.77 -16.86
C PRO A 299 11.68 -13.37 -17.90
N GLU A 300 11.32 -13.36 -19.19
CA GLU A 300 12.28 -13.25 -20.30
C GLU A 300 13.17 -12.00 -20.26
N ALA A 301 12.60 -10.82 -20.00
CA ALA A 301 13.38 -9.57 -19.91
C ALA A 301 14.36 -9.59 -18.72
N ALA A 302 13.93 -10.15 -17.59
CA ALA A 302 14.76 -10.30 -16.39
C ALA A 302 15.86 -11.36 -16.58
N ILE A 303 15.61 -12.45 -17.32
CA ILE A 303 16.64 -13.40 -17.75
C ILE A 303 17.67 -12.67 -18.61
N GLY A 304 17.21 -11.88 -19.59
CA GLY A 304 18.07 -11.07 -20.45
C GLY A 304 18.98 -10.15 -19.63
N LEU A 305 18.43 -9.41 -18.66
CA LEU A 305 19.21 -8.55 -17.78
C LEU A 305 20.22 -9.31 -16.92
N CYS A 306 19.81 -10.45 -16.34
CA CYS A 306 20.70 -11.31 -15.54
C CYS A 306 21.89 -11.81 -16.39
N VAL A 307 21.61 -12.27 -17.61
CA VAL A 307 22.62 -12.72 -18.58
C VAL A 307 23.52 -11.55 -19.00
N ALA A 308 22.97 -10.35 -19.20
CA ALA A 308 23.73 -9.15 -19.53
C ALA A 308 24.70 -8.77 -18.40
N TYR A 309 24.25 -8.73 -17.14
CA TYR A 309 25.12 -8.47 -16.00
C TYR A 309 26.23 -9.50 -15.86
N CYS A 310 25.90 -10.80 -15.92
CA CYS A 310 26.92 -11.86 -15.90
C CYS A 310 27.92 -11.74 -17.07
N GLY A 311 27.45 -11.32 -18.25
CA GLY A 311 28.27 -11.15 -19.44
C GLY A 311 29.25 -9.99 -19.30
N GLU A 312 28.82 -8.88 -18.72
CA GLU A 312 29.69 -7.75 -18.41
C GLU A 312 30.77 -8.11 -17.39
N PHE A 313 30.47 -8.95 -16.39
CA PHE A 313 31.51 -9.50 -15.50
C PHE A 313 32.55 -10.33 -16.26
N CYS A 314 32.10 -11.25 -17.12
CA CYS A 314 33.00 -12.10 -17.92
C CYS A 314 33.86 -11.28 -18.89
N LYS A 315 33.30 -10.20 -19.45
CA LYS A 315 34.01 -9.35 -20.41
C LYS A 315 35.04 -8.43 -19.77
N ARG A 316 34.74 -7.87 -18.59
CA ARG A 316 35.55 -6.82 -17.96
C ARG A 316 36.58 -7.33 -16.96
N PHE A 317 36.30 -8.43 -16.28
CA PHE A 317 37.06 -8.82 -15.09
C PHE A 317 37.50 -10.29 -15.10
N MET A 318 37.45 -10.99 -16.24
CA MET A 318 37.94 -12.37 -16.33
C MET A 318 39.04 -12.48 -17.39
N PRO A 319 40.09 -13.29 -17.14
CA PRO A 319 41.15 -13.52 -18.12
C PRO A 319 40.62 -14.38 -19.27
N THR A 320 40.95 -14.01 -20.52
CA THR A 320 40.42 -14.66 -21.74
C THR A 320 40.91 -16.09 -21.96
N ASP A 321 42.05 -16.45 -21.36
CA ASP A 321 42.84 -17.59 -21.84
C ASP A 321 42.36 -18.98 -21.37
N ASN A 322 41.22 -19.09 -20.68
CA ASN A 322 40.69 -20.39 -20.24
C ASN A 322 39.15 -20.49 -20.06
N LEU A 323 38.38 -19.49 -20.50
CA LEU A 323 36.92 -19.43 -20.26
C LEU A 323 36.14 -20.58 -20.90
N GLU A 324 36.55 -21.00 -22.10
CA GLU A 324 35.94 -22.10 -22.86
C GLU A 324 36.03 -23.47 -22.18
N ALA A 325 36.99 -23.65 -21.25
CA ALA A 325 37.18 -24.89 -20.51
C ALA A 325 36.22 -25.03 -19.31
N VAL A 326 35.56 -23.93 -18.89
CA VAL A 326 34.70 -23.92 -17.70
C VAL A 326 33.32 -24.52 -18.01
N PRO A 327 32.84 -25.50 -17.22
CA PRO A 327 31.56 -26.16 -17.47
C PRO A 327 30.37 -25.18 -17.53
N GLY A 328 29.64 -25.19 -18.65
CA GLY A 328 28.47 -24.34 -18.86
C GLY A 328 28.77 -22.94 -19.43
N TYR A 329 30.03 -22.56 -19.59
CA TYR A 329 30.39 -21.28 -20.22
C TYR A 329 29.94 -21.20 -21.69
N ARG A 330 30.10 -22.26 -22.47
CA ARG A 330 29.66 -22.30 -23.88
C ARG A 330 28.16 -22.03 -24.05
N ASP A 331 27.33 -22.64 -23.20
CA ASP A 331 25.88 -22.42 -23.23
C ASP A 331 25.49 -21.03 -22.73
N PHE A 332 26.27 -20.46 -21.81
CA PHE A 332 26.12 -19.07 -21.41
C PHE A 332 26.51 -18.10 -22.55
N SER A 333 27.67 -18.29 -23.20
CA SER A 333 28.14 -17.47 -24.33
C SER A 333 27.13 -17.47 -25.46
N ARG A 334 26.57 -18.64 -25.82
CA ARG A 334 25.52 -18.75 -26.83
C ARG A 334 24.29 -17.90 -26.48
N ARG A 335 23.83 -17.94 -25.22
CA ARG A 335 22.68 -17.15 -24.75
C ARG A 335 22.99 -15.64 -24.75
N TYR A 336 24.19 -15.27 -24.32
CA TYR A 336 24.65 -13.88 -24.33
C TYR A 336 24.75 -13.32 -25.76
N GLU A 337 25.29 -14.10 -26.70
CA GLU A 337 25.32 -13.74 -28.13
C GLU A 337 23.93 -13.65 -28.74
N GLN A 338 23.01 -14.56 -28.40
CA GLN A 338 21.62 -14.50 -28.85
C GLN A 338 20.90 -13.25 -28.36
N LEU A 339 21.15 -12.83 -27.12
CA LEU A 339 20.60 -11.60 -26.56
C LEU A 339 21.04 -10.37 -27.36
N ALA A 340 22.32 -10.36 -27.78
CA ALA A 340 22.90 -9.29 -28.58
C ALA A 340 22.43 -9.27 -30.05
N ARG A 341 21.88 -10.37 -30.57
CA ARG A 341 21.28 -10.40 -31.91
C ARG A 341 19.92 -9.69 -31.92
N ASP A 342 19.65 -8.95 -32.99
CA ASP A 342 18.34 -8.37 -33.27
C ASP A 342 17.45 -9.39 -33.98
N ALA A 343 16.40 -9.84 -33.29
CA ALA A 343 15.46 -10.83 -33.83
C ALA A 343 14.56 -10.25 -34.93
N ASN A 344 14.31 -8.94 -34.96
CA ASN A 344 13.44 -8.31 -35.95
C ASN A 344 14.07 -8.38 -37.36
N VAL A 345 15.40 -8.29 -37.45
CA VAL A 345 16.16 -8.37 -38.71
C VAL A 345 16.19 -9.79 -39.29
N ASP A 346 16.23 -10.82 -38.45
CA ASP A 346 16.21 -12.22 -38.90
C ASP A 346 14.79 -12.70 -39.26
N PHE A 347 13.75 -12.13 -38.65
CA PHE A 347 12.35 -12.43 -38.95
C PHE A 347 11.94 -11.97 -40.35
N ASP A 348 12.27 -10.73 -40.75
CA ASP A 348 11.95 -10.25 -42.10
C ASP A 348 12.66 -11.08 -43.19
N LYS A 349 13.89 -11.53 -42.95
CA LYS A 349 14.62 -12.45 -43.86
C LYS A 349 13.98 -13.83 -43.98
N SER A 350 13.40 -14.35 -42.90
CA SER A 350 12.72 -15.65 -42.92
C SER A 350 11.42 -15.63 -43.73
N ILE A 351 10.77 -14.46 -43.87
CA ILE A 351 9.51 -14.28 -44.59
C ILE A 351 9.73 -13.98 -46.07
N GLU A 352 10.88 -13.43 -46.47
CA GLU A 352 11.22 -13.18 -47.89
C GLU A 352 11.18 -14.44 -48.77
N HIS A 353 11.22 -15.65 -48.18
CA HIS A 353 11.08 -16.92 -48.90
C HIS A 353 9.64 -17.35 -49.20
N LEU A 354 8.62 -16.68 -48.63
CA LEU A 354 7.21 -16.91 -48.95
C LEU A 354 6.79 -16.00 -50.11
N ASP A 355 6.67 -16.62 -51.29
CA ASP A 355 6.30 -15.99 -52.56
C ASP A 355 4.82 -15.54 -52.55
N LEU A 356 4.54 -14.43 -51.84
CA LEU A 356 3.21 -13.81 -51.70
C LEU A 356 2.58 -13.46 -53.05
N ASP A 357 3.38 -13.33 -54.11
CA ASP A 357 2.94 -13.02 -55.48
C ASP A 357 2.22 -14.21 -56.15
N LYS A 358 2.29 -15.42 -55.58
CA LYS A 358 1.51 -16.58 -56.06
C LYS A 358 0.04 -16.58 -55.63
N LEU A 359 -0.35 -15.75 -54.65
CA LEU A 359 -1.74 -15.61 -54.19
C LEU A 359 -2.46 -14.50 -54.99
N THR A 360 -2.79 -14.77 -56.25
CA THR A 360 -3.55 -13.84 -57.11
C THR A 360 -5.04 -14.23 -57.18
N LEU A 361 -5.92 -13.23 -57.24
CA LEU A 361 -7.41 -13.33 -57.25
C LEU A 361 -8.02 -14.36 -58.21
N SER A 362 -7.28 -14.86 -59.20
CA SER A 362 -7.80 -15.67 -60.30
C SER A 362 -7.44 -17.17 -60.25
N ASN A 363 -6.55 -17.64 -59.36
CA ASN A 363 -6.18 -19.08 -59.31
C ASN A 363 -5.54 -19.56 -57.98
N SER A 364 -5.96 -19.02 -56.83
CA SER A 364 -5.38 -19.40 -55.53
C SER A 364 -5.86 -20.79 -55.03
N PRO A 365 -4.96 -21.62 -54.45
CA PRO A 365 -5.39 -22.67 -53.52
C PRO A 365 -6.15 -22.05 -52.32
N SER A 366 -7.06 -22.80 -51.66
CA SER A 366 -7.75 -22.31 -50.45
C SER A 366 -6.73 -21.84 -49.41
N LEU A 367 -7.08 -20.87 -48.56
CA LEU A 367 -6.19 -20.39 -47.49
C LEU A 367 -5.74 -21.57 -46.59
N GLU A 368 -6.65 -22.51 -46.37
CA GLU A 368 -6.41 -23.80 -45.72
C GLU A 368 -5.35 -24.66 -46.43
N SER A 369 -5.44 -24.78 -47.77
CA SER A 369 -4.45 -25.50 -48.58
C SER A 369 -3.09 -24.80 -48.62
N PHE A 370 -3.07 -23.46 -48.58
CA PHE A 370 -1.85 -22.66 -48.53
C PHE A 370 -1.07 -22.89 -47.22
N LEU A 371 -1.80 -22.99 -46.10
CA LEU A 371 -1.22 -23.30 -44.79
C LEU A 371 -1.02 -24.81 -44.53
N GLN A 372 -1.37 -25.67 -45.50
CA GLN A 372 -1.26 -27.12 -45.41
C GLN A 372 -1.94 -27.72 -44.16
N LEU A 373 -3.11 -27.17 -43.78
CA LEU A 373 -3.84 -27.59 -42.57
C LEU A 373 -4.45 -29.01 -42.66
N HIS A 374 -4.26 -29.75 -43.76
CA HIS A 374 -4.71 -31.13 -43.92
C HIS A 374 -3.72 -32.19 -43.38
N ASP A 375 -2.52 -31.79 -42.92
CA ASP A 375 -1.59 -32.68 -42.20
C ASP A 375 -2.15 -32.93 -40.78
N PRO A 376 -2.29 -34.20 -40.30
CA PRO A 376 -2.85 -34.53 -38.99
C PRO A 376 -2.18 -33.83 -37.79
N GLU A 377 -0.99 -33.24 -37.99
CA GLU A 377 -0.26 -32.49 -36.97
C GLU A 377 -0.28 -30.96 -37.18
N HIS A 378 -0.90 -30.39 -38.21
CA HIS A 378 -0.88 -28.94 -38.49
C HIS A 378 0.53 -28.30 -38.34
N ARG A 379 1.59 -28.97 -38.81
CA ARG A 379 3.01 -28.61 -38.53
C ARG A 379 3.37 -27.16 -38.87
N ALA A 380 2.66 -26.54 -39.81
CA ALA A 380 2.86 -25.15 -40.22
C ALA A 380 2.52 -24.12 -39.13
N ILE A 381 1.70 -24.46 -38.14
CA ILE A 381 1.30 -23.56 -37.05
C ILE A 381 1.83 -23.98 -35.68
N GLN A 382 2.46 -25.16 -35.56
CA GLN A 382 2.91 -25.68 -34.26
C GLN A 382 4.21 -25.04 -33.74
N GLY A 383 4.29 -24.93 -32.41
CA GLY A 383 5.51 -24.54 -31.71
C GLY A 383 6.02 -23.16 -32.11
N ASP A 384 7.31 -23.05 -32.45
CA ASP A 384 7.96 -21.77 -32.78
C ASP A 384 7.52 -21.20 -34.15
N ASN A 385 6.85 -21.99 -34.99
CA ASN A 385 6.31 -21.53 -36.28
C ASN A 385 5.00 -20.74 -36.14
N PHE A 386 4.35 -20.79 -34.98
CA PHE A 386 3.03 -20.20 -34.77
C PHE A 386 2.98 -18.68 -35.03
N VAL A 387 3.87 -17.92 -34.37
CA VAL A 387 3.93 -16.45 -34.46
C VAL A 387 4.31 -15.97 -35.87
N PRO A 388 5.32 -16.56 -36.55
CA PRO A 388 5.55 -16.32 -37.97
C PRO A 388 4.30 -16.51 -38.82
N THR A 389 3.58 -17.62 -38.62
CA THR A 389 2.38 -17.93 -39.41
C THR A 389 1.24 -16.94 -39.16
N CYS A 390 1.00 -16.50 -37.92
CA CYS A 390 0.02 -15.42 -37.65
C CYS A 390 0.34 -14.14 -38.44
N THR A 391 1.62 -13.79 -38.56
CA THR A 391 2.06 -12.60 -39.31
C THR A 391 1.84 -12.77 -40.81
N VAL A 392 2.13 -13.96 -41.35
CA VAL A 392 1.87 -14.28 -42.76
C VAL A 392 0.37 -14.19 -43.07
N VAL A 393 -0.49 -14.76 -42.21
CA VAL A 393 -1.95 -14.71 -42.42
C VAL A 393 -2.46 -13.26 -42.39
N SER A 394 -1.98 -12.43 -41.46
CA SER A 394 -2.36 -11.01 -41.44
C SER A 394 -2.01 -10.30 -42.75
N ARG A 395 -0.78 -10.49 -43.26
CA ARG A 395 -0.33 -9.91 -44.55
C ARG A 395 -1.15 -10.43 -45.74
N VAL A 396 -1.64 -11.66 -45.70
CA VAL A 396 -2.54 -12.21 -46.74
C VAL A 396 -3.90 -11.54 -46.67
N LEU A 397 -4.46 -11.33 -45.47
CA LEU A 397 -5.75 -10.67 -45.26
C LEU A 397 -5.75 -9.20 -45.69
N ASP A 398 -4.59 -8.53 -45.66
CA ASP A 398 -4.41 -7.17 -46.19
C ASP A 398 -4.61 -7.10 -47.72
N ARG A 399 -4.32 -8.19 -48.44
CA ARG A 399 -4.26 -8.21 -49.93
C ARG A 399 -5.41 -8.97 -50.57
N VAL A 400 -5.90 -10.02 -49.92
CA VAL A 400 -6.84 -10.99 -50.50
C VAL A 400 -8.03 -11.18 -49.56
N THR A 401 -9.23 -11.33 -50.10
CA THR A 401 -10.43 -11.76 -49.35
C THR A 401 -10.66 -13.25 -49.57
N PRO A 402 -10.32 -14.13 -48.59
CA PRO A 402 -10.48 -15.57 -48.72
C PRO A 402 -11.95 -15.99 -48.67
N LYS A 403 -12.25 -17.24 -49.04
CA LYS A 403 -13.60 -17.80 -48.88
C LYS A 403 -13.96 -17.86 -47.39
N TYR A 404 -15.23 -17.60 -47.08
CA TYR A 404 -15.70 -17.54 -45.70
C TYR A 404 -15.45 -18.84 -44.91
N TYR A 405 -15.68 -20.01 -45.52
CA TYR A 405 -15.42 -21.30 -44.88
C TYR A 405 -13.93 -21.53 -44.60
N ASP A 406 -13.05 -21.19 -45.56
CA ASP A 406 -11.60 -21.28 -45.37
C ASP A 406 -11.13 -20.39 -44.21
N LEU A 407 -11.75 -19.22 -44.01
CA LEU A 407 -11.48 -18.35 -42.85
C LEU A 407 -11.87 -19.02 -41.54
N CYS A 408 -13.06 -19.65 -41.45
CA CYS A 408 -13.50 -20.35 -40.25
C CYS A 408 -12.47 -21.40 -39.81
N VAL A 409 -12.08 -22.30 -40.70
CA VAL A 409 -11.15 -23.40 -40.41
C VAL A 409 -9.79 -22.88 -39.96
N VAL A 410 -9.25 -21.87 -40.66
CA VAL A 410 -7.93 -21.32 -40.37
C VAL A 410 -7.91 -20.59 -39.03
N LEU A 411 -8.93 -19.78 -38.73
CA LEU A 411 -8.98 -19.02 -37.47
C LEU A 411 -9.21 -19.95 -36.27
N GLU A 412 -10.03 -20.99 -36.40
CA GLU A 412 -10.21 -22.02 -35.37
C GLU A 412 -8.92 -22.81 -35.12
N ALA A 413 -8.20 -23.22 -36.16
CA ALA A 413 -6.93 -23.92 -36.01
C ALA A 413 -5.86 -23.07 -35.30
N LEU A 414 -5.80 -21.76 -35.61
CA LEU A 414 -4.89 -20.83 -34.93
C LEU A 414 -5.30 -20.60 -33.48
N TRP A 415 -6.60 -20.54 -33.18
CA TRP A 415 -7.10 -20.44 -31.81
C TRP A 415 -6.74 -21.68 -30.98
N ASP A 416 -6.97 -22.88 -31.51
CA ASP A 416 -6.66 -24.13 -30.84
C ASP A 416 -5.17 -24.24 -30.52
N GLU A 417 -4.31 -23.78 -31.43
CA GLU A 417 -2.87 -23.75 -31.17
C GLU A 417 -2.47 -22.69 -30.14
N ALA A 418 -3.08 -21.51 -30.16
CA ALA A 418 -2.89 -20.52 -29.10
C ALA A 418 -3.28 -21.09 -27.73
N GLU A 419 -4.38 -21.83 -27.65
CA GLU A 419 -4.88 -22.47 -26.43
C GLU A 419 -3.93 -23.59 -25.96
N ARG A 420 -3.42 -24.43 -26.88
CA ARG A 420 -2.39 -25.45 -26.57
C ARG A 420 -1.12 -24.86 -26.00
N GLN A 421 -0.72 -23.68 -26.49
CA GLN A 421 0.47 -22.96 -26.00
C GLN A 421 0.19 -22.09 -24.77
N ASP A 422 -0.99 -22.18 -24.15
CA ASP A 422 -1.43 -21.35 -23.02
C ASP A 422 -1.25 -19.83 -23.28
N PHE A 423 -1.55 -19.43 -24.52
CA PHE A 423 -1.48 -18.06 -25.00
C PHE A 423 -0.12 -17.42 -24.70
N ARG A 424 0.97 -17.98 -25.26
CA ARG A 424 2.32 -17.40 -25.14
C ARG A 424 2.31 -15.90 -25.49
N ARG A 425 3.14 -15.11 -24.81
CA ARG A 425 3.18 -13.64 -24.92
C ARG A 425 3.27 -13.15 -26.37
N GLN A 426 4.21 -13.68 -27.15
CA GLN A 426 4.43 -13.27 -28.55
C GLN A 426 3.20 -13.51 -29.43
N ALA A 427 2.44 -14.58 -29.18
CA ALA A 427 1.19 -14.84 -29.88
C ALA A 427 0.10 -13.83 -29.47
N LEU A 428 -0.05 -13.58 -28.17
CA LEU A 428 -1.03 -12.62 -27.65
C LEU A 428 -0.87 -11.22 -28.25
N LEU A 429 0.34 -10.79 -28.58
CA LEU A 429 0.59 -9.51 -29.25
C LEU A 429 0.11 -9.45 -30.70
N LYS A 430 -0.20 -10.60 -31.34
CA LYS A 430 -0.60 -10.69 -32.76
C LYS A 430 -2.07 -11.09 -32.95
N LEU A 431 -2.60 -11.93 -32.07
CA LEU A 431 -3.95 -12.50 -32.21
C LEU A 431 -5.08 -11.46 -32.29
N PRO A 432 -5.11 -10.34 -31.52
CA PRO A 432 -6.20 -9.38 -31.60
C PRO A 432 -6.31 -8.72 -32.98
N HIS A 433 -5.21 -8.23 -33.53
CA HIS A 433 -5.19 -7.62 -34.87
C HIS A 433 -5.53 -8.63 -35.98
N LEU A 434 -5.25 -9.91 -35.76
CA LEU A 434 -5.61 -10.98 -36.70
C LEU A 434 -7.11 -11.35 -36.65
N PHE A 435 -7.65 -11.59 -35.45
CA PHE A 435 -9.05 -12.02 -35.29
C PHE A 435 -10.05 -10.91 -35.55
N PHE A 436 -9.70 -9.66 -35.21
CA PHE A 436 -10.52 -8.49 -35.48
C PHE A 436 -10.06 -7.73 -36.73
N HIS A 437 -9.38 -8.41 -37.65
CA HIS A 437 -8.94 -7.85 -38.91
C HIS A 437 -10.14 -7.41 -39.77
N SER A 438 -10.03 -6.27 -40.45
CA SER A 438 -11.13 -5.69 -41.24
C SER A 438 -11.70 -6.66 -42.29
N THR A 439 -10.85 -7.41 -42.99
CA THR A 439 -11.27 -8.44 -43.97
C THR A 439 -12.10 -9.56 -43.35
N VAL A 440 -11.76 -10.04 -42.15
CA VAL A 440 -12.52 -11.07 -41.42
C VAL A 440 -13.90 -10.53 -41.06
N LEU A 441 -13.94 -9.31 -40.53
CA LEU A 441 -15.18 -8.68 -40.10
C LEU A 441 -16.11 -8.30 -41.26
N ARG A 442 -15.57 -7.83 -42.40
CA ARG A 442 -16.36 -7.62 -43.62
C ARG A 442 -16.95 -8.93 -44.13
N ALA A 443 -16.18 -10.02 -44.11
CA ALA A 443 -16.67 -11.33 -44.52
C ALA A 443 -17.83 -11.80 -43.61
N LEU A 444 -17.73 -11.57 -42.30
CA LEU A 444 -18.82 -11.82 -41.34
C LEU A 444 -20.07 -10.96 -41.64
N ALA A 445 -19.90 -9.66 -41.84
CA ALA A 445 -21.01 -8.75 -42.14
C ALA A 445 -21.73 -9.15 -43.43
N GLN A 446 -20.99 -9.45 -44.50
CA GLN A 446 -21.53 -9.93 -45.78
C GLN A 446 -22.25 -11.28 -45.64
N HIS A 447 -21.67 -12.22 -44.89
CA HIS A 447 -22.29 -13.53 -44.66
C HIS A 447 -23.64 -13.42 -43.94
N ARG A 448 -23.77 -12.51 -42.96
CA ARG A 448 -25.04 -12.25 -42.27
C ARG A 448 -26.12 -11.69 -43.19
N VAL A 449 -25.75 -10.79 -44.10
CA VAL A 449 -26.68 -10.24 -45.11
C VAL A 449 -27.15 -11.34 -46.07
N ASN A 450 -26.23 -12.21 -46.51
CA ASN A 450 -26.52 -13.28 -47.46
C ASN A 450 -27.29 -14.45 -46.83
N TYR A 451 -27.08 -14.73 -45.54
CA TYR A 451 -27.64 -15.87 -44.81
C TYR A 451 -28.22 -15.47 -43.43
N PRO A 452 -29.35 -14.73 -43.38
CA PRO A 452 -29.94 -14.27 -42.13
C PRO A 452 -30.53 -15.38 -41.24
N GLY A 453 -30.64 -16.63 -41.73
CA GLY A 453 -31.33 -17.76 -41.10
C GLY A 453 -30.46 -18.80 -40.38
N GLY A 454 -29.16 -18.55 -40.14
CA GLY A 454 -28.31 -19.40 -39.29
C GLY A 454 -27.58 -20.53 -40.02
N GLY A 455 -26.55 -20.18 -40.80
CA GLY A 455 -25.46 -21.10 -41.15
C GLY A 455 -24.32 -21.04 -40.12
N GLU A 456 -23.24 -21.81 -40.35
CA GLU A 456 -21.99 -21.67 -39.60
C GLU A 456 -21.52 -20.20 -39.65
N SER A 457 -21.38 -19.59 -38.48
CA SER A 457 -21.06 -18.17 -38.35
C SER A 457 -19.74 -18.01 -37.60
N LEU A 458 -18.92 -17.03 -37.99
CA LEU A 458 -17.76 -16.60 -37.20
C LEU A 458 -18.19 -15.88 -35.91
N THR A 459 -19.46 -15.49 -35.77
CA THR A 459 -19.94 -14.75 -34.57
C THR A 459 -19.63 -15.48 -33.26
N PRO A 460 -20.00 -16.77 -33.03
CA PRO A 460 -19.73 -17.45 -31.77
C PRO A 460 -18.23 -17.58 -31.48
N PHE A 461 -17.42 -17.83 -32.51
CA PHE A 461 -15.96 -17.90 -32.40
C PHE A 461 -15.37 -16.55 -31.99
N LEU A 462 -15.72 -15.47 -32.69
CA LEU A 462 -15.20 -14.12 -32.41
C LEU A 462 -15.70 -13.59 -31.07
N THR A 463 -16.92 -13.92 -30.66
CA THR A 463 -17.42 -13.63 -29.30
C THR A 463 -16.60 -14.35 -28.25
N LYS A 464 -16.36 -15.66 -28.40
CA LYS A 464 -15.48 -16.44 -27.50
C LYS A 464 -14.08 -15.83 -27.44
N ALA A 465 -13.52 -15.47 -28.60
CA ALA A 465 -12.20 -14.87 -28.69
C ALA A 465 -12.14 -13.50 -27.99
N LEU A 466 -13.15 -12.64 -28.19
CA LEU A 466 -13.27 -11.33 -27.56
C LEU A 466 -13.34 -11.43 -26.03
N GLU A 467 -14.23 -12.28 -25.52
CA GLU A 467 -14.41 -12.51 -24.08
C GLU A 467 -13.10 -13.02 -23.46
N ARG A 468 -12.52 -14.07 -24.06
CA ARG A 468 -11.32 -14.71 -23.51
C ARG A 468 -10.08 -13.82 -23.59
N LEU A 469 -9.87 -13.09 -24.69
CA LEU A 469 -8.77 -12.12 -24.78
C LEU A 469 -8.97 -10.95 -23.81
N GLY A 470 -10.22 -10.52 -23.60
CA GLY A 470 -10.57 -9.54 -22.57
C GLY A 470 -10.21 -10.02 -21.16
N GLU A 471 -10.60 -11.24 -20.79
CA GLU A 471 -10.23 -11.85 -19.50
C GLU A 471 -8.71 -11.95 -19.32
N ILE A 472 -7.97 -12.34 -20.37
CA ILE A 472 -6.51 -12.42 -20.31
C ILE A 472 -5.91 -11.03 -20.12
N ALA A 473 -6.45 -9.98 -20.77
CA ALA A 473 -5.97 -8.61 -20.67
C ALA A 473 -6.13 -8.02 -19.25
N GLU A 474 -7.13 -8.46 -18.48
CA GLU A 474 -7.28 -8.09 -17.06
C GLU A 474 -6.08 -8.56 -16.21
N GLY A 475 -5.48 -9.71 -16.56
CA GLY A 475 -4.32 -10.28 -15.87
C GLY A 475 -2.96 -9.90 -16.47
N ARG A 476 -2.91 -9.70 -17.79
CA ARG A 476 -1.71 -9.45 -18.60
C ARG A 476 -1.89 -8.12 -19.36
N THR A 477 -1.62 -7.01 -18.68
CA THR A 477 -1.98 -5.66 -19.16
C THR A 477 -1.34 -5.24 -20.47
N TYR A 478 -0.20 -5.82 -20.85
CA TYR A 478 0.43 -5.58 -22.16
C TYR A 478 -0.42 -6.05 -23.36
N LEU A 479 -1.41 -6.94 -23.15
CA LEU A 479 -2.36 -7.33 -24.20
C LEU A 479 -3.39 -6.23 -24.48
N LEU A 480 -3.68 -5.39 -23.48
CA LEU A 480 -4.78 -4.44 -23.52
C LEU A 480 -4.66 -3.45 -24.70
N PRO A 481 -3.48 -2.86 -25.00
CA PRO A 481 -3.33 -1.96 -26.15
C PRO A 481 -3.62 -2.67 -27.47
N GLN A 482 -3.08 -3.86 -27.68
CA GLN A 482 -3.28 -4.62 -28.91
C GLN A 482 -4.76 -4.97 -29.13
N LEU A 483 -5.47 -5.34 -28.05
CA LEU A 483 -6.90 -5.65 -28.13
C LEU A 483 -7.76 -4.41 -28.42
N VAL A 484 -7.58 -3.34 -27.65
CA VAL A 484 -8.41 -2.14 -27.80
C VAL A 484 -8.10 -1.40 -29.10
N GLU A 485 -6.84 -1.35 -29.53
CA GLU A 485 -6.47 -0.78 -30.83
C GLU A 485 -7.09 -1.56 -31.98
N ALA A 486 -7.02 -2.90 -31.98
CA ALA A 486 -7.65 -3.74 -32.98
C ALA A 486 -9.18 -3.54 -33.03
N LEU A 487 -9.84 -3.41 -31.88
CA LEU A 487 -11.28 -3.14 -31.81
C LEU A 487 -11.64 -1.73 -32.28
N ARG A 488 -10.84 -0.72 -31.95
CA ARG A 488 -11.02 0.66 -32.45
C ARG A 488 -10.98 0.68 -33.97
N HIS A 489 -9.94 0.10 -34.53
CA HIS A 489 -9.75 -0.10 -35.97
C HIS A 489 -10.93 -0.83 -36.62
N ALA A 490 -11.35 -1.94 -36.02
CA ALA A 490 -12.49 -2.71 -36.46
C ALA A 490 -13.80 -1.87 -36.50
N CYS A 491 -14.06 -1.08 -35.46
CA CYS A 491 -15.26 -0.25 -35.35
C CYS A 491 -15.29 0.90 -36.36
N TYR A 492 -14.14 1.43 -36.78
CA TYR A 492 -14.07 2.47 -37.80
C TYR A 492 -14.33 1.93 -39.21
N HIS A 493 -13.87 0.73 -39.52
CA HIS A 493 -14.02 0.14 -40.86
C HIS A 493 -15.29 -0.66 -41.08
N VAL A 494 -15.79 -1.35 -40.05
CA VAL A 494 -16.97 -2.22 -40.11
C VAL A 494 -17.84 -1.93 -38.89
N PRO A 495 -18.52 -0.77 -38.83
CA PRO A 495 -19.25 -0.33 -37.65
C PRO A 495 -20.41 -1.27 -37.26
N GLU A 496 -20.90 -2.10 -38.19
CA GLU A 496 -21.94 -3.10 -37.95
C GLU A 496 -21.56 -4.12 -36.88
N ILE A 497 -20.26 -4.33 -36.61
CA ILE A 497 -19.81 -5.27 -35.58
C ILE A 497 -20.25 -4.86 -34.16
N LEU A 498 -20.51 -3.57 -33.93
CA LEU A 498 -20.96 -3.05 -32.64
C LEU A 498 -22.31 -3.64 -32.20
N GLU A 499 -23.11 -4.14 -33.16
CA GLU A 499 -24.39 -4.81 -32.90
C GLU A 499 -24.28 -6.34 -32.93
N VAL A 500 -23.13 -6.87 -33.39
CA VAL A 500 -22.92 -8.31 -33.61
C VAL A 500 -22.09 -8.93 -32.50
N LEU A 501 -21.06 -8.23 -32.03
CA LEU A 501 -20.14 -8.68 -30.99
C LEU A 501 -20.41 -7.92 -29.69
N PRO A 502 -20.19 -8.52 -28.51
CA PRO A 502 -20.43 -7.88 -27.21
C PRO A 502 -19.32 -6.87 -26.84
N ILE A 503 -19.08 -5.90 -27.72
CA ILE A 503 -18.06 -4.86 -27.55
C ILE A 503 -18.45 -3.90 -26.41
N ASP A 504 -19.76 -3.63 -26.28
CA ASP A 504 -20.33 -2.84 -25.20
C ASP A 504 -20.06 -3.46 -23.81
N ASP A 505 -20.19 -4.79 -23.68
CA ASP A 505 -19.85 -5.48 -22.44
C ASP A 505 -18.37 -5.33 -22.08
N LEU A 506 -17.48 -5.61 -23.04
CA LEU A 506 -16.04 -5.50 -22.83
C LEU A 506 -15.65 -4.07 -22.43
N PHE A 507 -16.14 -3.06 -23.15
CA PHE A 507 -15.81 -1.67 -22.86
C PHE A 507 -16.35 -1.21 -21.51
N ALA A 508 -17.58 -1.59 -21.17
CA ALA A 508 -18.12 -1.28 -19.84
C ALA A 508 -17.26 -1.92 -18.74
N ARG A 509 -16.83 -3.18 -18.89
CA ARG A 509 -15.91 -3.83 -17.92
C ARG A 509 -14.57 -3.12 -17.80
N LEU A 510 -13.96 -2.74 -18.93
CA LEU A 510 -12.68 -2.01 -18.94
C LEU A 510 -12.79 -0.62 -18.30
N VAL A 511 -13.95 0.02 -18.38
CA VAL A 511 -14.20 1.33 -17.77
C VAL A 511 -14.55 1.20 -16.28
N GLU A 512 -15.30 0.17 -15.89
CA GLU A 512 -15.64 -0.14 -14.49
C GLU A 512 -14.41 -0.54 -13.67
N ASN A 513 -13.53 -1.34 -14.25
CA ASN A 513 -12.33 -1.85 -13.59
C ASN A 513 -11.14 -1.82 -14.56
N PRO A 514 -10.55 -0.64 -14.80
CA PRO A 514 -9.43 -0.49 -15.73
C PRO A 514 -8.22 -1.34 -15.29
N PRO A 515 -7.76 -2.30 -16.11
CA PRO A 515 -6.61 -3.14 -15.79
C PRO A 515 -5.30 -2.35 -15.60
N LEU A 516 -4.77 -2.33 -14.39
CA LEU A 516 -3.48 -1.72 -14.07
C LEU A 516 -2.39 -2.79 -13.93
N PRO A 517 -1.13 -2.49 -14.32
CA PRO A 517 -0.04 -3.45 -14.24
C PRO A 517 0.19 -3.89 -12.79
N LYS A 518 0.21 -5.21 -12.59
CA LYS A 518 0.53 -5.80 -11.29
C LYS A 518 1.98 -5.47 -10.91
N LYS A 519 2.25 -5.34 -9.60
CA LYS A 519 3.60 -5.00 -9.11
C LYS A 519 4.67 -5.97 -9.58
N GLU A 520 4.33 -7.25 -9.71
CA GLU A 520 5.24 -8.29 -10.21
C GLU A 520 5.66 -8.05 -11.66
N PHE A 521 4.73 -7.57 -12.51
CA PHE A 521 5.01 -7.22 -13.90
C PHE A 521 5.79 -5.91 -14.01
N LEU A 522 5.55 -4.94 -13.13
CA LEU A 522 6.33 -3.69 -13.09
C LEU A 522 7.83 -3.93 -12.85
N PHE A 523 8.22 -4.99 -12.11
CA PHE A 523 9.63 -5.36 -12.00
C PHE A 523 10.21 -5.91 -13.32
N GLU A 524 9.38 -6.58 -14.12
CA GLU A 524 9.78 -7.04 -15.45
C GLU A 524 9.95 -5.86 -16.41
N ALA A 525 9.07 -4.86 -16.35
CA ALA A 525 9.20 -3.61 -17.08
C ALA A 525 10.48 -2.86 -16.69
N ALA A 526 10.76 -2.72 -15.38
CA ALA A 526 12.01 -2.13 -14.89
C ALA A 526 13.26 -2.91 -15.35
N ALA A 527 13.16 -4.24 -15.46
CA ALA A 527 14.25 -5.07 -15.96
C ALA A 527 14.50 -4.83 -17.47
N ALA A 528 13.44 -4.64 -18.27
CA ALA A 528 13.58 -4.29 -19.68
C ALA A 528 14.22 -2.90 -19.85
N GLU A 529 13.80 -1.89 -19.08
CA GLU A 529 14.39 -0.54 -19.08
C GLU A 529 15.90 -0.58 -18.73
N LYS A 530 16.30 -1.37 -17.73
CA LYS A 530 17.73 -1.56 -17.39
C LYS A 530 18.49 -2.36 -18.45
N LEU A 531 17.85 -3.34 -19.09
CA LEU A 531 18.46 -4.14 -20.15
C LEU A 531 18.76 -3.29 -21.40
N GLN A 532 17.90 -2.32 -21.71
CA GLN A 532 18.09 -1.38 -22.81
C GLN A 532 19.43 -0.63 -22.74
N LEU A 533 19.96 -0.39 -21.53
CA LEU A 533 21.27 0.23 -21.33
C LEU A 533 22.44 -0.61 -21.86
N PHE A 534 22.27 -1.93 -21.93
CA PHE A 534 23.27 -2.88 -22.45
C PHE A 534 22.97 -3.29 -23.89
N GLN A 535 21.69 -3.41 -24.24
CA GLN A 535 21.20 -3.82 -25.55
C GLN A 535 20.09 -2.87 -26.01
N PRO A 536 20.41 -1.79 -26.77
CA PRO A 536 19.44 -0.74 -27.09
C PRO A 536 18.17 -1.20 -27.80
N HIS A 537 18.23 -2.32 -28.53
CA HIS A 537 17.09 -2.93 -29.23
C HIS A 537 16.21 -3.85 -28.35
N ARG A 538 16.59 -4.09 -27.10
CA ARG A 538 15.87 -4.94 -26.13
C ARG A 538 15.16 -4.07 -25.09
N ASP A 539 14.27 -3.20 -25.56
CA ASP A 539 13.48 -2.29 -24.74
C ASP A 539 12.12 -2.88 -24.34
N TYR A 540 11.30 -2.09 -23.64
CA TYR A 540 9.95 -2.52 -23.25
C TYR A 540 9.11 -2.90 -24.49
N ASP A 541 9.13 -2.08 -25.53
CA ASP A 541 8.30 -2.23 -26.73
C ASP A 541 8.65 -3.53 -27.48
N TYR A 542 9.92 -3.91 -27.52
CA TYR A 542 10.35 -5.20 -28.07
C TYR A 542 9.65 -6.39 -27.41
N TYR A 543 9.52 -6.38 -26.08
CA TYR A 543 8.98 -7.50 -25.32
C TYR A 543 7.45 -7.48 -25.20
N TYR A 544 6.87 -6.28 -25.04
CA TYR A 544 5.48 -6.09 -24.61
C TYR A 544 4.65 -5.23 -25.58
N GLY A 545 5.27 -4.58 -26.55
CA GLY A 545 4.62 -3.59 -27.41
C GLY A 545 4.24 -2.33 -26.62
N ASN A 546 3.13 -1.70 -27.03
CA ASN A 546 2.67 -0.46 -26.42
C ASN A 546 2.29 -0.64 -24.94
N ARG A 547 2.42 0.43 -24.16
CA ARG A 547 2.00 0.50 -22.75
C ARG A 547 0.49 0.60 -22.60
N GLU A 548 -0.02 0.22 -21.44
CA GLU A 548 -1.46 0.14 -21.15
C GLU A 548 -2.22 1.47 -21.36
N TRP A 549 -1.56 2.62 -21.19
CA TRP A 549 -2.18 3.94 -21.43
C TRP A 549 -2.59 4.15 -22.89
N CYS A 550 -1.91 3.51 -23.85
CA CYS A 550 -2.32 3.54 -25.25
C CYS A 550 -3.69 2.89 -25.46
N ALA A 551 -4.03 1.87 -24.66
CA ALA A 551 -5.35 1.25 -24.70
C ALA A 551 -6.44 2.20 -24.20
N TYR A 552 -6.19 2.92 -23.11
CA TYR A 552 -7.15 3.89 -22.58
C TYR A 552 -7.32 5.08 -23.53
N ALA A 553 -6.24 5.55 -24.15
CA ALA A 553 -6.29 6.54 -25.22
C ALA A 553 -7.12 6.05 -26.41
N ALA A 554 -6.90 4.82 -26.88
CA ALA A 554 -7.67 4.21 -27.97
C ALA A 554 -9.16 4.02 -27.61
N LEU A 555 -9.47 3.65 -26.37
CA LEU A 555 -10.84 3.52 -25.87
C LEU A 555 -11.55 4.88 -25.87
N ILE A 556 -10.92 5.92 -25.32
CA ILE A 556 -11.51 7.25 -25.26
C ILE A 556 -11.58 7.90 -26.64
N ASP A 557 -10.62 7.65 -27.53
CA ASP A 557 -10.69 8.04 -28.94
C ASP A 557 -11.92 7.42 -29.62
N LEU A 558 -12.16 6.12 -29.42
CA LEU A 558 -13.33 5.44 -29.96
C LEU A 558 -14.64 6.00 -29.39
N VAL A 559 -14.71 6.27 -28.08
CA VAL A 559 -15.87 6.92 -27.44
C VAL A 559 -16.09 8.32 -28.03
N ASN A 560 -15.04 9.11 -28.23
CA ASN A 560 -15.15 10.46 -28.77
C ASN A 560 -15.48 10.48 -30.28
N SER A 561 -15.13 9.41 -31.02
CA SER A 561 -15.41 9.27 -32.47
C SER A 561 -16.51 8.28 -32.81
N PHE A 562 -17.35 7.89 -31.85
CA PHE A 562 -18.29 6.77 -32.01
C PHE A 562 -19.13 6.89 -33.31
N PRO A 563 -19.29 5.82 -34.11
CA PRO A 563 -20.03 5.88 -35.38
C PRO A 563 -21.47 6.38 -35.21
N LYS A 564 -21.88 7.37 -36.03
CA LYS A 564 -23.20 8.05 -35.90
C LYS A 564 -24.40 7.10 -35.97
N GLY A 565 -24.32 6.01 -36.74
CA GLY A 565 -25.39 5.03 -36.90
C GLY A 565 -25.63 4.13 -35.67
N HIS A 566 -24.66 4.04 -34.76
CA HIS A 566 -24.68 3.04 -33.67
C HIS A 566 -24.65 3.67 -32.28
N LEU A 567 -25.09 4.93 -32.12
CA LEU A 567 -25.08 5.64 -30.83
C LEU A 567 -25.88 4.94 -29.71
N HIS A 568 -26.86 4.09 -30.06
CA HIS A 568 -27.60 3.27 -29.11
C HIS A 568 -26.69 2.31 -28.31
N VAL A 569 -25.58 1.84 -28.90
CA VAL A 569 -24.58 1.01 -28.18
C VAL A 569 -23.86 1.82 -27.12
N ALA A 570 -23.48 3.06 -27.44
CA ALA A 570 -22.90 4.00 -26.47
C ALA A 570 -23.89 4.33 -25.33
N GLU A 571 -25.18 4.39 -25.65
CA GLU A 571 -26.26 4.56 -24.67
C GLU A 571 -26.38 3.35 -23.72
N CYS A 572 -26.29 2.12 -24.25
CA CYS A 572 -26.24 0.90 -23.44
C CYS A 572 -25.06 0.92 -22.46
N ILE A 573 -23.86 1.32 -22.92
CA ILE A 573 -22.68 1.47 -22.06
C ILE A 573 -22.97 2.49 -20.96
N LEU A 574 -23.50 3.67 -21.30
CA LEU A 574 -23.83 4.70 -20.30
C LEU A 574 -24.85 4.22 -19.26
N LYS A 575 -25.91 3.51 -19.68
CA LYS A 575 -26.92 2.96 -18.75
C LYS A 575 -26.30 1.97 -17.79
N ARG A 576 -25.48 1.03 -18.29
CA ARG A 576 -24.77 0.06 -17.45
C ARG A 576 -23.84 0.73 -16.46
N LEU A 577 -23.04 1.69 -16.89
CA LEU A 577 -22.11 2.41 -16.01
C LEU A 577 -22.87 3.20 -14.93
N LEU A 578 -24.01 3.82 -15.25
CA LEU A 578 -24.80 4.62 -14.33
C LEU A 578 -25.64 3.80 -13.34
N GLU A 579 -26.03 2.58 -13.72
CA GLU A 579 -26.94 1.75 -12.92
C GLU A 579 -26.45 1.54 -11.46
N PRO A 580 -25.20 1.15 -11.19
CA PRO A 580 -24.69 1.02 -9.81
C PRO A 580 -24.70 2.32 -9.01
N TRP A 581 -24.44 3.47 -9.67
CA TRP A 581 -24.52 4.80 -9.04
C TRP A 581 -25.95 5.17 -8.68
N SER A 582 -26.90 4.90 -9.57
CA SER A 582 -28.31 5.22 -9.37
C SER A 582 -28.97 4.34 -8.31
N ASN A 583 -28.51 3.09 -8.14
CA ASN A 583 -29.08 2.13 -7.20
C ASN A 583 -28.45 2.16 -5.81
N GLN A 584 -27.52 3.08 -5.58
CA GLN A 584 -26.79 3.18 -4.32
C GLN A 584 -27.69 3.56 -3.13
N GLN A 585 -27.42 2.97 -1.95
CA GLN A 585 -28.12 3.24 -0.70
C GLN A 585 -27.15 3.69 0.41
N ALA A 586 -27.59 4.60 1.28
CA ALA A 586 -26.83 5.07 2.43
C ALA A 586 -26.97 4.10 3.63
N PRO A 587 -25.97 4.03 4.55
CA PRO A 587 -24.70 4.73 4.56
C PRO A 587 -23.59 3.99 3.78
N ILE A 588 -22.66 4.73 3.18
CA ILE A 588 -21.49 4.16 2.49
C ILE A 588 -20.25 4.45 3.34
N PRO A 589 -19.78 3.50 4.15
CA PRO A 589 -18.61 3.71 5.01
C PRO A 589 -17.28 3.62 4.26
N VAL A 590 -17.24 3.04 3.04
CA VAL A 590 -16.03 2.81 2.23
C VAL A 590 -16.34 3.00 0.76
N ILE A 591 -15.41 3.56 -0.03
CA ILE A 591 -15.53 3.61 -1.50
C ILE A 591 -15.73 2.19 -2.02
N GLY A 592 -16.83 1.94 -2.72
CA GLY A 592 -17.08 0.65 -3.37
C GLY A 592 -15.99 0.38 -4.41
N LYS A 593 -15.49 -0.85 -4.50
CA LYS A 593 -14.42 -1.24 -5.45
C LYS A 593 -14.73 -0.92 -6.91
N TRP A 594 -16.01 -0.81 -7.27
CA TRP A 594 -16.49 -0.50 -8.61
C TRP A 594 -16.45 1.01 -8.95
N LYS A 595 -16.23 1.89 -7.97
CA LYS A 595 -16.16 3.34 -8.20
C LYS A 595 -14.77 3.72 -8.67
N GLY A 596 -14.70 4.36 -9.84
CA GLY A 596 -13.45 4.86 -10.39
C GLY A 596 -13.60 6.26 -10.98
N THR A 597 -12.51 7.05 -10.93
CA THR A 597 -12.44 8.36 -11.59
C THR A 597 -12.63 8.21 -13.11
N PHE A 598 -11.98 7.21 -13.71
CA PHE A 598 -12.08 6.89 -15.15
C PHE A 598 -13.51 6.55 -15.60
N GLN A 599 -14.27 5.88 -14.74
CA GLN A 599 -15.68 5.58 -14.97
C GLN A 599 -16.52 6.86 -15.13
N LEU A 600 -16.41 7.78 -14.17
CA LEU A 600 -17.14 9.05 -14.18
C LEU A 600 -16.70 9.98 -15.32
N GLN A 601 -15.40 10.00 -15.66
CA GLN A 601 -14.88 10.72 -16.83
C GLN A 601 -15.51 10.21 -18.13
N THR A 602 -15.60 8.89 -18.28
CA THR A 602 -16.20 8.25 -19.47
C THR A 602 -17.71 8.51 -19.53
N MET A 603 -18.42 8.40 -18.40
CA MET A 603 -19.84 8.74 -18.32
C MET A 603 -20.11 10.19 -18.71
N LEU A 604 -19.25 11.13 -18.30
CA LEU A 604 -19.35 12.55 -18.65
C LEU A 604 -19.26 12.78 -20.17
N LEU A 605 -18.39 12.05 -20.89
CA LEU A 605 -18.34 12.08 -22.36
C LEU A 605 -19.61 11.50 -22.98
N LEU A 606 -20.03 10.33 -22.51
CA LEU A 606 -21.17 9.60 -23.07
C LEU A 606 -22.49 10.37 -22.93
N VAL A 607 -22.67 11.12 -21.83
CA VAL A 607 -23.81 12.02 -21.61
C VAL A 607 -23.97 13.04 -22.73
N ASP A 608 -22.86 13.58 -23.26
CA ASP A 608 -22.90 14.54 -24.37
C ASP A 608 -23.09 13.84 -25.74
N LEU A 609 -22.65 12.59 -25.85
CA LEU A 609 -22.59 11.85 -27.10
C LEU A 609 -23.93 11.22 -27.53
N CYS A 610 -24.56 10.44 -26.65
CA CYS A 610 -25.59 9.46 -27.04
C CYS A 610 -26.98 9.70 -26.43
N MET A 611 -27.12 10.66 -25.51
CA MET A 611 -28.38 10.89 -24.79
C MET A 611 -29.48 11.50 -25.67
N SER A 612 -30.64 10.84 -25.72
CA SER A 612 -31.89 11.31 -26.36
C SER A 612 -32.63 12.36 -25.49
N GLU A 613 -33.56 13.11 -26.08
CA GLU A 613 -34.43 14.04 -25.32
C GLU A 613 -35.44 13.30 -24.44
N GLU A 614 -35.92 12.14 -24.89
CA GLU A 614 -36.89 11.29 -24.19
C GLU A 614 -36.32 10.76 -22.86
N ASP A 615 -35.04 10.35 -22.87
CA ASP A 615 -34.37 9.78 -21.70
C ASP A 615 -33.69 10.83 -20.82
N ALA A 616 -33.56 12.07 -21.30
CA ALA A 616 -32.83 13.15 -20.60
C ALA A 616 -33.31 13.35 -19.16
N THR A 617 -34.62 13.23 -18.93
CA THR A 617 -35.21 13.33 -17.59
C THR A 617 -34.75 12.19 -16.69
N TRP A 618 -34.70 10.95 -17.20
CA TRP A 618 -34.27 9.79 -16.41
C TRP A 618 -32.80 9.90 -16.02
N TYR A 619 -31.92 10.25 -16.97
CA TYR A 619 -30.50 10.47 -16.69
C TYR A 619 -30.30 11.57 -15.65
N HIS A 620 -30.96 12.71 -15.83
CA HIS A 620 -30.91 13.82 -14.89
C HIS A 620 -31.25 13.40 -13.46
N GLU A 621 -32.36 12.68 -13.28
CA GLU A 621 -32.80 12.17 -11.99
C GLU A 621 -31.84 11.11 -11.40
N SER A 622 -31.32 10.21 -12.23
CA SER A 622 -30.37 9.16 -11.83
C SER A 622 -29.03 9.74 -11.34
N PHE A 623 -28.46 10.73 -12.05
CA PHE A 623 -27.26 11.42 -11.61
C PHE A 623 -27.49 12.23 -10.32
N PHE A 624 -28.65 12.88 -10.17
CA PHE A 624 -29.01 13.56 -8.93
C PHE A 624 -29.11 12.58 -7.75
N LYS A 625 -29.74 11.41 -7.95
CA LYS A 625 -29.82 10.36 -6.94
C LYS A 625 -28.44 9.88 -6.50
N ALA A 626 -27.52 9.67 -7.45
CA ALA A 626 -26.12 9.36 -7.14
C ALA A 626 -25.45 10.48 -6.33
N LEU A 627 -25.61 11.74 -6.73
CA LEU A 627 -25.02 12.91 -6.07
C LEU A 627 -25.50 13.09 -4.61
N VAL A 628 -26.76 12.74 -4.32
CA VAL A 628 -27.33 12.80 -2.95
C VAL A 628 -26.54 11.90 -2.00
N VAL A 629 -26.21 10.69 -2.47
CA VAL A 629 -25.64 9.63 -1.63
C VAL A 629 -24.10 9.70 -1.59
N GLU A 630 -23.49 10.28 -2.62
CA GLU A 630 -22.05 10.35 -2.83
C GLU A 630 -21.33 11.25 -1.80
N GLN A 631 -20.30 10.75 -1.12
CA GLN A 631 -19.60 11.51 -0.06
C GLN A 631 -18.27 12.10 -0.50
N TRP A 632 -17.66 11.60 -1.57
CA TRP A 632 -16.30 11.92 -1.98
C TRP A 632 -16.25 13.12 -2.94
N PRO A 633 -15.54 14.21 -2.62
CA PRO A 633 -15.50 15.45 -3.40
C PRO A 633 -15.18 15.28 -4.88
N ARG A 634 -14.22 14.41 -5.25
CA ARG A 634 -13.85 14.20 -6.66
C ARG A 634 -15.00 13.59 -7.46
N TYR A 635 -15.71 12.62 -6.88
CA TYR A 635 -16.84 11.98 -7.55
C TYR A 635 -18.03 12.93 -7.64
N ARG A 636 -18.29 13.71 -6.58
CA ARG A 636 -19.31 14.77 -6.60
C ARG A 636 -19.04 15.78 -7.71
N PHE A 637 -17.78 16.20 -7.91
CA PHE A 637 -17.40 17.11 -8.98
C PHE A 637 -17.83 16.60 -10.37
N PHE A 638 -17.54 15.35 -10.70
CA PHE A 638 -17.95 14.77 -11.99
C PHE A 638 -19.47 14.60 -12.11
N LEU A 639 -20.15 14.23 -11.03
CA LEU A 639 -21.61 14.14 -11.02
C LEU A 639 -22.25 15.53 -11.22
N GLU A 640 -21.74 16.56 -10.54
CA GLU A 640 -22.15 17.97 -10.70
C GLU A 640 -21.93 18.44 -12.15
N TRP A 641 -20.78 18.09 -12.75
CA TRP A 641 -20.45 18.44 -14.13
C TRP A 641 -21.36 17.71 -15.13
N ALA A 642 -21.59 16.41 -14.96
CA ALA A 642 -22.48 15.62 -15.81
C ALA A 642 -23.92 16.17 -15.79
N ILE A 643 -24.45 16.47 -14.59
CA ILE A 643 -25.78 17.09 -14.45
C ILE A 643 -25.82 18.44 -15.17
N SER A 644 -24.79 19.26 -15.01
CA SER A 644 -24.71 20.57 -15.65
C SER A 644 -24.62 20.46 -17.18
N ARG A 645 -23.94 19.43 -17.72
CA ARG A 645 -23.91 19.14 -19.17
C ARG A 645 -25.27 18.70 -19.70
N ILE A 646 -26.00 17.87 -18.96
CA ILE A 646 -27.39 17.51 -19.29
C ILE A 646 -28.26 18.77 -19.37
N GLN A 647 -28.12 19.67 -18.39
CA GLN A 647 -28.88 20.92 -18.34
C GLN A 647 -28.48 21.92 -19.44
N TYR A 648 -27.21 21.92 -19.86
CA TYR A 648 -26.76 22.70 -21.01
C TYR A 648 -27.43 22.24 -22.31
N ARG A 649 -27.54 20.92 -22.53
CA ARG A 649 -28.19 20.34 -23.71
C ARG A 649 -29.72 20.46 -23.65
N TYR A 650 -30.30 20.31 -22.46
CA TYR A 650 -31.74 20.39 -22.22
C TYR A 650 -32.07 21.45 -21.14
N PRO A 651 -32.09 22.76 -21.50
CA PRO A 651 -32.28 23.87 -20.57
C PRO A 651 -33.51 23.80 -19.67
N SER A 652 -34.58 23.12 -20.12
CA SER A 652 -35.82 22.94 -19.34
C SER A 652 -35.60 22.23 -18.00
N LEU A 653 -34.55 21.39 -17.90
CA LEU A 653 -34.21 20.65 -16.69
C LEU A 653 -33.46 21.49 -15.65
N ALA A 654 -32.96 22.68 -15.99
CA ALA A 654 -32.22 23.53 -15.07
C ALA A 654 -33.09 24.04 -13.91
N PHE A 655 -34.35 24.41 -14.18
CA PHE A 655 -35.28 24.89 -13.16
C PHE A 655 -35.59 23.83 -12.08
N ARG A 656 -35.37 22.54 -12.36
CA ARG A 656 -35.50 21.48 -11.35
C ARG A 656 -34.46 21.63 -10.24
N SER A 657 -33.24 22.09 -10.54
CA SER A 657 -32.21 22.35 -9.52
C SER A 657 -32.66 23.43 -8.54
N LEU A 658 -33.30 24.50 -9.03
CA LEU A 658 -33.85 25.56 -8.18
C LEU A 658 -34.99 25.05 -7.31
N LYS A 659 -35.89 24.23 -7.87
CA LYS A 659 -36.97 23.61 -7.11
C LYS A 659 -36.42 22.74 -5.97
N ARG A 660 -35.42 21.91 -6.25
CA ARG A 660 -34.75 21.09 -5.22
C ARG A 660 -34.07 21.93 -4.15
N LEU A 661 -33.39 23.02 -4.53
CA LEU A 661 -32.73 23.92 -3.58
C LEU A 661 -33.74 24.62 -2.65
N ALA A 662 -34.95 24.90 -3.13
CA ALA A 662 -36.01 25.50 -2.33
C ALA A 662 -36.72 24.51 -1.39
N GLU A 663 -36.76 23.22 -1.73
CA GLU A 663 -37.49 22.18 -0.99
C GLU A 663 -36.60 21.38 -0.02
N ILE A 664 -35.27 21.46 -0.15
CA ILE A 664 -34.32 20.65 0.62
C ILE A 664 -34.15 21.15 2.06
N ASP A 665 -34.13 20.21 3.02
CA ASP A 665 -33.80 20.46 4.42
C ASP A 665 -32.27 20.61 4.61
N GLU A 666 -31.84 21.48 5.52
CA GLU A 666 -30.43 21.72 5.86
C GLU A 666 -29.78 20.57 6.68
N ALA A 667 -30.45 19.41 6.75
CA ALA A 667 -29.98 18.21 7.45
C ALA A 667 -28.67 17.65 6.88
N ASP A 668 -28.47 17.71 5.55
CA ASP A 668 -27.20 17.35 4.89
C ASP A 668 -26.56 18.57 4.18
N PRO A 669 -25.65 19.28 4.88
CA PRO A 669 -24.95 20.45 4.33
C PRO A 669 -24.18 20.19 3.03
N ARG A 670 -23.69 18.96 2.80
CA ARG A 670 -22.93 18.62 1.59
C ARG A 670 -23.85 18.58 0.40
N HIS A 671 -25.01 17.94 0.55
CA HIS A 671 -26.00 17.82 -0.51
C HIS A 671 -26.53 19.19 -0.94
N VAL A 672 -26.90 20.05 0.02
CA VAL A 672 -27.32 21.43 -0.25
C VAL A 672 -26.23 22.19 -1.03
N ALA A 673 -24.97 22.06 -0.62
CA ALA A 673 -23.85 22.72 -1.30
C ALA A 673 -23.72 22.28 -2.78
N SER A 674 -23.85 20.98 -3.10
CA SER A 674 -23.75 20.52 -4.48
C SER A 674 -24.93 20.92 -5.36
N ILE A 675 -26.16 20.94 -4.83
CA ILE A 675 -27.32 21.46 -5.59
C ILE A 675 -27.11 22.94 -5.93
N MET A 676 -26.61 23.70 -4.96
CA MET A 676 -26.28 25.12 -5.14
C MET A 676 -25.22 25.30 -6.24
N LYS A 677 -24.14 24.49 -6.23
CA LYS A 677 -23.14 24.48 -7.30
C LYS A 677 -23.74 24.19 -8.67
N VAL A 678 -24.55 23.14 -8.80
CA VAL A 678 -25.21 22.80 -10.08
C VAL A 678 -26.09 23.96 -10.57
N ALA A 679 -26.80 24.65 -9.67
CA ALA A 679 -27.61 25.81 -10.02
C ALA A 679 -26.75 27.01 -10.48
N VAL A 680 -25.62 27.26 -9.81
CA VAL A 680 -24.65 28.30 -10.20
C VAL A 680 -24.01 27.98 -11.56
N LEU A 681 -23.58 26.73 -11.78
CA LEU A 681 -23.04 26.27 -13.06
C LEU A 681 -24.08 26.44 -14.18
N SER A 682 -25.35 26.12 -13.91
CA SER A 682 -26.47 26.34 -14.83
C SER A 682 -26.65 27.81 -15.20
N CYS A 683 -26.51 28.71 -14.23
CA CYS A 683 -26.63 30.16 -14.46
C CYS A 683 -25.59 30.70 -15.45
N GLN A 684 -24.41 30.09 -15.54
CA GLN A 684 -23.34 30.58 -16.42
C GLN A 684 -23.63 30.39 -17.91
N PHE A 685 -24.46 29.41 -18.28
CA PHE A 685 -24.79 29.11 -19.67
C PHE A 685 -26.26 29.34 -20.04
N LEU A 686 -27.14 29.59 -19.06
CA LEU A 686 -28.54 29.93 -19.31
C LEU A 686 -28.72 31.45 -19.44
N PRO A 687 -29.13 31.96 -20.62
CA PRO A 687 -29.35 33.40 -20.83
C PRO A 687 -30.72 33.85 -20.31
N LEU A 688 -31.09 33.48 -19.08
CA LEU A 688 -32.39 33.77 -18.49
C LEU A 688 -32.25 34.56 -17.18
N GLU A 689 -32.57 35.86 -17.24
CA GLU A 689 -32.56 36.76 -16.07
C GLU A 689 -33.48 36.24 -14.94
N GLU A 690 -34.61 35.63 -15.28
CA GLU A 690 -35.55 35.04 -14.31
C GLU A 690 -34.89 33.91 -13.49
N PHE A 691 -34.08 33.06 -14.12
CA PHE A 691 -33.40 31.95 -13.45
C PHE A 691 -32.39 32.48 -12.44
N ALA A 692 -31.54 33.42 -12.87
CA ALA A 692 -30.54 34.05 -12.02
C ALA A 692 -31.17 34.82 -10.85
N LEU A 693 -32.26 35.54 -11.09
CA LEU A 693 -32.99 36.24 -10.04
C LEU A 693 -33.54 35.27 -8.98
N LYS A 694 -34.17 34.17 -9.41
CA LYS A 694 -34.66 33.13 -8.49
C LYS A 694 -33.52 32.49 -7.70
N LEU A 695 -32.38 32.20 -8.34
CA LEU A 695 -31.20 31.67 -7.67
C LEU A 695 -30.68 32.64 -6.60
N MET A 696 -30.50 33.92 -6.96
CA MET A 696 -30.04 34.96 -6.03
C MET A 696 -30.96 35.08 -4.80
N LEU A 697 -32.28 35.01 -5.00
CA LEU A 697 -33.25 35.02 -3.89
C LEU A 697 -33.09 33.82 -2.94
N GLN A 698 -32.73 32.63 -3.46
CA GLN A 698 -32.46 31.45 -2.64
C GLN A 698 -31.10 31.52 -1.92
N LEU A 699 -30.08 32.16 -2.51
CA LEU A 699 -28.76 32.28 -1.91
C LEU A 699 -28.74 33.19 -0.65
N ILE A 700 -29.66 34.13 -0.53
CA ILE A 700 -29.75 35.07 0.60
C ILE A 700 -29.99 34.35 1.94
N PRO A 701 -31.07 33.55 2.12
CA PRO A 701 -31.26 32.81 3.36
C PRO A 701 -30.13 31.79 3.61
N LEU A 702 -29.60 31.15 2.57
CA LEU A 702 -28.49 30.18 2.70
C LEU A 702 -27.19 30.83 3.18
N SER A 703 -26.93 32.08 2.81
CA SER A 703 -25.81 32.89 3.32
C SER A 703 -25.91 33.11 4.85
N ALA A 704 -27.12 33.04 5.41
CA ALA A 704 -27.39 33.16 6.85
C ALA A 704 -27.62 31.82 7.57
N SER A 705 -27.50 30.66 6.88
CA SER A 705 -27.68 29.31 7.47
C SER A 705 -26.88 29.12 8.77
N GLN A 706 -27.29 28.25 9.69
CA GLN A 706 -26.47 27.94 10.88
C GLN A 706 -25.31 26.97 10.56
N LYS A 707 -25.35 26.28 9.41
CA LYS A 707 -24.32 25.33 8.97
C LYS A 707 -23.21 26.05 8.20
N ALA A 708 -21.97 25.97 8.68
CA ALA A 708 -20.85 26.68 8.09
C ALA A 708 -20.61 26.33 6.61
N GLN A 709 -20.76 25.06 6.22
CA GLN A 709 -20.55 24.62 4.85
C GLN A 709 -21.57 25.24 3.87
N ILE A 710 -22.85 25.28 4.23
CA ILE A 710 -23.91 25.90 3.42
C ILE A 710 -23.66 27.40 3.27
N ARG A 711 -23.42 28.10 4.40
CA ARG A 711 -23.12 29.54 4.38
C ARG A 711 -21.94 29.88 3.50
N HIS A 712 -20.84 29.15 3.65
CA HIS A 712 -19.63 29.46 2.91
C HIS A 712 -19.84 29.24 1.41
N GLU A 713 -20.46 28.12 1.01
CA GLU A 713 -20.81 27.87 -0.39
C GLU A 713 -21.72 28.96 -0.97
N ALA A 714 -22.69 29.46 -0.18
CA ALA A 714 -23.59 30.53 -0.62
C ALA A 714 -22.85 31.86 -0.78
N HIS A 715 -21.93 32.18 0.14
CA HIS A 715 -21.05 33.34 0.05
C HIS A 715 -20.12 33.28 -1.19
N TRP A 716 -19.71 32.10 -1.66
CA TRP A 716 -18.95 32.02 -2.92
C TRP A 716 -19.83 32.03 -4.16
N SER A 717 -20.99 31.39 -4.09
CA SER A 717 -21.97 31.32 -5.19
C SER A 717 -22.54 32.68 -5.56
N PHE A 718 -22.85 33.52 -4.56
CA PHE A 718 -23.54 34.79 -4.76
C PHE A 718 -22.74 35.79 -5.63
N PRO A 719 -21.45 36.06 -5.36
CA PRO A 719 -20.64 36.93 -6.21
C PRO A 719 -20.45 36.42 -7.64
N ILE A 720 -20.44 35.10 -7.85
CA ILE A 720 -20.32 34.49 -9.18
C ILE A 720 -21.58 34.76 -9.99
N VAL A 721 -22.76 34.50 -9.43
CA VAL A 721 -24.04 34.78 -10.10
C VAL A 721 -24.21 36.28 -10.35
N PHE A 722 -23.79 37.13 -9.41
CA PHE A 722 -23.80 38.59 -9.59
C PHE A 722 -22.91 39.02 -10.77
N GLN A 723 -21.70 38.46 -10.88
CA GLN A 723 -20.78 38.75 -11.98
C GLN A 723 -21.34 38.30 -13.35
N VAL A 724 -22.02 37.15 -13.40
CA VAL A 724 -22.73 36.71 -14.62
C VAL A 724 -23.82 37.72 -15.01
N ALA A 725 -24.58 38.23 -14.02
CA ALA A 725 -25.60 39.25 -14.25
C ALA A 725 -25.01 40.59 -14.75
N GLU A 726 -23.84 41.00 -14.25
CA GLU A 726 -23.11 42.18 -14.74
C GLU A 726 -22.69 42.00 -16.21
N GLN A 727 -22.12 40.84 -16.55
CA GLN A 727 -21.71 40.53 -17.92
C GLN A 727 -22.90 40.49 -18.88
N ALA A 728 -24.03 39.94 -18.43
CA ALA A 728 -25.27 39.85 -19.20
C ALA A 728 -26.13 41.12 -19.18
N LYS A 729 -25.75 42.14 -18.39
CA LYS A 729 -26.47 43.42 -18.20
C LYS A 729 -27.90 43.26 -17.67
N TRP A 730 -28.09 42.34 -16.73
CA TRP A 730 -29.39 42.04 -16.10
C TRP A 730 -29.72 43.03 -14.98
N LYS A 731 -30.49 44.07 -15.34
CA LYS A 731 -30.82 45.20 -14.46
C LYS A 731 -31.61 44.80 -13.22
N ALA A 732 -32.44 43.76 -13.28
CA ALA A 732 -33.21 43.32 -12.11
C ALA A 732 -32.31 42.85 -10.95
N ILE A 733 -31.07 42.46 -11.27
CA ILE A 733 -30.06 42.02 -10.31
C ILE A 733 -29.05 43.14 -10.03
N THR A 734 -28.47 43.75 -11.06
CA THR A 734 -27.38 44.74 -10.90
C THR A 734 -27.85 46.06 -10.28
N ASP A 735 -29.07 46.49 -10.59
CA ASP A 735 -29.61 47.76 -10.09
C ASP A 735 -30.29 47.58 -8.71
N ASN A 736 -30.36 46.34 -8.20
CA ASN A 736 -30.92 46.05 -6.89
C ASN A 736 -29.92 46.46 -5.78
N PRO A 737 -30.22 47.49 -4.97
CA PRO A 737 -29.27 48.01 -3.99
C PRO A 737 -28.96 46.96 -2.89
N ALA A 738 -29.89 46.08 -2.55
CA ALA A 738 -29.68 45.05 -1.55
C ALA A 738 -28.68 43.98 -2.05
N PHE A 739 -28.78 43.59 -3.33
CA PHE A 739 -27.86 42.61 -3.90
C PHE A 739 -26.45 43.19 -4.07
N SER A 740 -26.34 44.43 -4.53
CA SER A 740 -25.06 45.13 -4.64
C SER A 740 -24.37 45.27 -3.28
N MET A 741 -25.10 45.69 -2.24
CA MET A 741 -24.57 45.78 -0.87
C MET A 741 -24.09 44.43 -0.33
N LEU A 742 -24.85 43.35 -0.59
CA LEU A 742 -24.49 42.00 -0.12
C LEU A 742 -23.25 41.46 -0.86
N ASN A 743 -23.16 41.64 -2.18
CA ASN A 743 -21.99 41.28 -2.98
C ASN A 743 -20.73 42.00 -2.46
N ASP A 744 -20.83 43.31 -2.23
CA ASP A 744 -19.73 44.12 -1.68
C ASP A 744 -19.32 43.67 -0.28
N HIS A 745 -20.29 43.34 0.57
CA HIS A 745 -20.04 42.84 1.91
C HIS A 745 -19.27 41.52 1.87
N ILE A 746 -19.77 40.54 1.11
CA ILE A 746 -19.17 39.21 0.96
C ILE A 746 -17.73 39.31 0.45
N ARG A 747 -17.48 40.11 -0.59
CA ARG A 747 -16.14 40.27 -1.18
C ARG A 747 -15.12 40.92 -0.23
N LYS A 748 -15.58 41.71 0.75
CA LYS A 748 -14.72 42.34 1.78
C LYS A 748 -14.35 41.42 2.94
N VAL A 749 -14.99 40.25 3.09
CA VAL A 749 -14.68 39.32 4.17
C VAL A 749 -13.31 38.67 3.91
N ASN A 750 -12.37 38.77 4.87
CA ASN A 750 -11.01 38.19 4.76
C ASN A 750 -10.98 36.68 4.40
N ARG A 751 -12.06 35.94 4.72
CA ARG A 751 -12.21 34.52 4.36
C ARG A 751 -12.55 34.28 2.89
N PHE A 752 -13.05 35.28 2.17
CA PHE A 752 -13.28 35.20 0.73
C PHE A 752 -11.96 35.10 -0.04
N SER A 753 -10.90 35.75 0.45
CA SER A 753 -9.54 35.69 -0.13
C SER A 753 -8.71 34.45 0.29
N SER A 754 -9.12 33.72 1.33
CA SER A 754 -8.40 32.52 1.82
C SER A 754 -9.16 31.25 1.41
N TYR A 755 -8.93 30.77 0.20
CA TYR A 755 -9.56 29.57 -0.35
C TYR A 755 -9.25 28.33 0.50
N PRO A 756 -10.23 27.66 1.12
CA PRO A 756 -10.02 26.31 1.61
C PRO A 756 -9.89 25.42 0.38
N ALA A 757 -8.81 24.64 0.33
CA ALA A 757 -8.62 23.71 -0.77
C ALA A 757 -9.87 22.84 -0.98
N SER A 758 -10.74 22.55 -0.01
CA SER A 758 -11.96 21.73 -0.21
C SER A 758 -13.09 22.32 -1.08
N ILE A 759 -13.10 23.60 -1.46
CA ILE A 759 -14.11 24.16 -2.38
C ILE A 759 -13.47 24.37 -3.75
N ARG A 760 -13.46 23.30 -4.55
CA ARG A 760 -12.73 23.23 -5.82
C ARG A 760 -13.71 23.31 -6.99
N PHE A 761 -13.36 24.11 -8.00
CA PHE A 761 -13.96 24.20 -9.35
C PHE A 761 -15.24 25.02 -9.56
N LEU A 762 -15.58 25.98 -8.70
CA LEU A 762 -16.63 26.97 -9.03
C LEU A 762 -16.29 27.86 -10.25
N GLU A 763 -15.01 27.92 -10.62
CA GLU A 763 -14.54 28.54 -11.88
C GLU A 763 -14.73 27.64 -13.12
N LEU A 764 -15.32 26.45 -12.95
CA LEU A 764 -15.65 25.57 -14.07
C LEU A 764 -16.66 26.23 -15.01
N ASN A 765 -16.22 26.59 -16.20
CA ASN A 765 -17.11 26.88 -17.32
C ASN A 765 -17.50 25.57 -18.02
N VAL A 766 -18.75 25.15 -17.85
CA VAL A 766 -19.32 23.88 -18.33
C VAL A 766 -19.20 23.68 -19.85
N VAL A 767 -19.00 24.75 -20.62
CA VAL A 767 -18.84 24.71 -22.08
C VAL A 767 -17.37 24.80 -22.47
N LYS A 768 -16.65 25.83 -22.02
CA LYS A 768 -15.26 26.09 -22.43
C LYS A 768 -14.28 25.07 -21.89
N HIS A 769 -14.53 24.50 -20.72
CA HIS A 769 -13.66 23.50 -20.10
C HIS A 769 -14.07 22.06 -20.47
N PHE A 770 -15.08 21.86 -21.31
CA PHE A 770 -15.48 20.53 -21.77
C PHE A 770 -14.57 20.05 -22.91
N THR A 771 -13.34 19.69 -22.54
CA THR A 771 -12.28 19.18 -23.43
C THR A 771 -11.67 17.91 -22.85
N ILE A 772 -11.08 17.06 -23.70
CA ILE A 772 -10.44 15.81 -23.24
C ILE A 772 -9.34 16.11 -22.22
N PHE A 773 -8.52 17.14 -22.45
CA PHE A 773 -7.50 17.60 -21.49
C PHE A 773 -8.08 17.86 -20.10
N ASN A 774 -9.12 18.70 -20.00
CA ASN A 774 -9.69 19.06 -18.70
C ASN A 774 -10.49 17.91 -18.07
N ILE A 775 -11.01 16.97 -18.86
CA ILE A 775 -11.77 15.82 -18.34
C ILE A 775 -10.83 14.74 -17.82
N PHE A 776 -9.67 14.49 -18.44
CA PHE A 776 -8.78 13.36 -18.08
C PHE A 776 -7.45 13.76 -17.41
N GLN A 777 -7.01 15.01 -17.55
CA GLN A 777 -5.74 15.53 -17.02
C GLN A 777 -5.90 16.81 -16.19
N GLY A 778 -7.12 17.10 -15.72
CA GLY A 778 -7.37 18.28 -14.91
C GLY A 778 -6.73 18.19 -13.51
N ASP A 779 -6.47 19.34 -12.90
CA ASP A 779 -5.88 19.47 -11.56
C ASP A 779 -6.74 18.82 -10.45
N TYR A 780 -7.96 18.37 -10.76
CA TYR A 780 -8.78 17.57 -9.83
C TYR A 780 -8.21 16.17 -9.54
N LEU A 781 -7.20 15.72 -10.28
CA LEU A 781 -6.50 14.48 -9.94
C LEU A 781 -5.64 14.63 -8.67
N LYS A 782 -5.23 15.87 -8.35
CA LYS A 782 -4.43 16.21 -7.15
C LYS A 782 -5.28 16.32 -5.88
N LEU A 783 -6.58 16.05 -5.94
CA LEU A 783 -7.51 16.21 -4.81
C LEU A 783 -7.40 15.08 -3.81
N GLU A 784 -7.40 15.40 -2.51
CA GLU A 784 -7.33 14.44 -1.39
C GLU A 784 -6.06 13.59 -1.40
N ASN A 785 -6.00 12.62 -2.31
CA ASN A 785 -4.85 11.81 -2.67
C ASN A 785 -4.56 12.01 -4.15
N SER A 786 -3.30 12.26 -4.52
CA SER A 786 -2.92 12.37 -5.92
C SER A 786 -3.18 11.06 -6.64
N GLU A 787 -4.06 11.07 -7.63
CA GLU A 787 -4.18 10.02 -8.64
C GLU A 787 -3.39 10.44 -9.88
N GLN A 788 -2.83 9.46 -10.60
CA GLN A 788 -2.21 9.70 -11.90
C GLN A 788 -3.28 9.64 -12.99
N GLU A 789 -3.10 10.41 -14.06
CA GLU A 789 -3.93 10.27 -15.25
C GLU A 789 -3.76 8.89 -15.91
N MET A 790 -4.85 8.35 -16.47
CA MET A 790 -4.84 7.04 -17.15
C MET A 790 -4.15 7.10 -18.53
N PHE A 791 -4.23 8.26 -19.18
CA PHE A 791 -3.59 8.58 -20.45
C PHE A 791 -3.49 10.12 -20.58
N THR A 792 -2.74 10.60 -21.56
CA THR A 792 -2.54 12.01 -21.89
C THR A 792 -3.13 12.34 -23.25
N VAL A 793 -3.47 13.60 -23.51
CA VAL A 793 -3.89 14.05 -24.85
C VAL A 793 -2.85 13.70 -25.92
N GLY A 794 -1.56 13.82 -25.59
CA GLY A 794 -0.46 13.43 -26.48
C GLY A 794 -0.49 11.96 -26.90
N ASP A 795 -1.06 11.06 -26.09
CA ASP A 795 -1.24 9.65 -26.47
C ASP A 795 -2.27 9.49 -27.58
N ILE A 796 -3.37 10.24 -27.52
CA ILE A 796 -4.41 10.22 -28.58
C ILE A 796 -3.86 10.83 -29.87
N GLU A 797 -3.07 11.91 -29.76
CA GLU A 797 -2.42 12.53 -30.91
C GLU A 797 -1.44 11.57 -31.59
N GLN A 798 -0.58 10.91 -30.82
CA GLN A 798 0.36 9.90 -31.34
C GLN A 798 -0.39 8.74 -32.00
N LEU A 799 -1.46 8.24 -31.37
CA LEU A 799 -2.28 7.16 -31.91
C LEU A 799 -2.86 7.52 -33.29
N ARG A 800 -3.40 8.73 -33.45
CA ARG A 800 -3.94 9.20 -34.72
C ARG A 800 -2.88 9.52 -35.75
N GLU A 801 -1.72 10.03 -35.34
CA GLU A 801 -0.60 10.25 -36.26
C GLU A 801 -0.12 8.92 -36.87
N ILE A 802 -0.11 7.84 -36.09
CA ILE A 802 0.18 6.49 -36.58
C ILE A 802 -0.88 6.03 -37.58
N ASP A 803 -2.18 6.22 -37.28
CA ASP A 803 -3.28 5.89 -38.20
C ASP A 803 -3.15 6.63 -39.54
N GLU A 804 -2.86 7.94 -39.51
CA GLU A 804 -2.67 8.77 -40.69
C GLU A 804 -1.49 8.30 -41.55
N ARG A 805 -0.35 7.97 -40.91
CA ARG A 805 0.85 7.45 -41.60
C ARG A 805 0.60 6.09 -42.23
N THR A 806 -0.24 5.27 -41.61
CA THR A 806 -0.57 3.92 -42.09
C THR A 806 -1.71 3.93 -43.12
N GLY A 807 -2.31 5.08 -43.41
CA GLY A 807 -3.35 5.27 -44.42
C GLY A 807 -4.77 4.93 -43.95
N TRP A 808 -5.01 4.91 -42.64
CA TRP A 808 -6.31 4.59 -42.04
C TRP A 808 -7.22 5.82 -42.03
N GLU A 809 -8.51 5.61 -42.29
CA GLU A 809 -9.50 6.69 -42.28
C GLU A 809 -9.89 7.03 -40.83
N VAL A 810 -9.58 8.24 -40.39
CA VAL A 810 -9.83 8.70 -39.01
C VAL A 810 -11.08 9.57 -38.94
N LEU A 811 -12.01 9.23 -38.04
CA LEU A 811 -13.20 10.04 -37.81
C LEU A 811 -12.86 11.33 -37.05
N PRO A 812 -13.50 12.48 -37.38
CA PRO A 812 -13.21 13.75 -36.73
C PRO A 812 -13.62 13.73 -35.25
N PHE A 813 -12.86 14.42 -34.41
CA PHE A 813 -13.18 14.60 -33.00
C PHE A 813 -14.53 15.30 -32.81
N ARG A 814 -15.36 14.79 -31.89
CA ARG A 814 -16.58 15.46 -31.46
C ARG A 814 -16.32 16.46 -30.33
N ILE A 815 -15.47 16.09 -29.39
CA ILE A 815 -15.00 16.92 -28.28
C ILE A 815 -13.54 17.30 -28.55
N ALA A 816 -13.22 18.58 -28.38
CA ALA A 816 -11.86 19.09 -28.58
C ALA A 816 -10.87 18.44 -27.60
N LEU A 817 -9.67 18.16 -28.10
CA LEU A 817 -8.58 17.62 -27.28
C LEU A 817 -8.10 18.66 -26.26
N ASP A 818 -7.71 19.84 -26.74
CA ASP A 818 -7.17 20.94 -25.95
C ASP A 818 -8.15 22.11 -25.75
N GLY A 819 -7.94 22.89 -24.69
CA GLY A 819 -8.73 24.07 -24.38
C GLY A 819 -8.20 24.89 -23.21
N ALA A 820 -8.96 25.90 -22.77
CA ALA A 820 -8.60 26.70 -21.61
C ALA A 820 -8.45 25.81 -20.36
N ARG A 821 -7.28 25.84 -19.72
CA ARG A 821 -7.00 25.03 -18.53
C ARG A 821 -7.93 25.44 -17.39
N LEU A 822 -8.56 24.46 -16.75
CA LEU A 822 -9.29 24.67 -15.51
C LEU A 822 -8.29 24.98 -14.39
N ALA A 823 -8.12 26.27 -14.06
CA ALA A 823 -7.26 26.70 -12.97
C ALA A 823 -7.82 26.25 -11.61
N VAL A 824 -6.94 25.80 -10.72
CA VAL A 824 -7.27 25.55 -9.31
C VAL A 824 -6.57 26.60 -8.46
N PRO A 825 -7.29 27.40 -7.65
CA PRO A 825 -6.66 28.34 -6.73
C PRO A 825 -5.75 27.60 -5.73
N GLY A 826 -4.45 27.91 -5.74
CA GLY A 826 -3.46 27.38 -4.80
C GLY A 826 -2.35 26.49 -5.39
N SER A 827 -2.33 26.24 -6.70
CA SER A 827 -1.20 25.57 -7.39
C SER A 827 -0.14 26.59 -7.87
N SER A 828 0.38 27.41 -6.96
CA SER A 828 1.73 27.95 -7.19
C SER A 828 2.71 26.80 -6.95
N GLU A 829 3.47 26.44 -7.98
CA GLU A 829 4.67 25.61 -7.89
C GLU A 829 5.70 26.29 -6.99
N GLU A 830 5.49 26.27 -5.68
CA GLU A 830 6.60 26.34 -4.74
C GLU A 830 7.13 24.91 -4.62
N THR A 831 8.23 24.68 -5.33
CA THR A 831 9.18 23.63 -5.04
C THR A 831 9.29 23.48 -3.52
N ALA A 832 8.80 22.35 -3.00
CA ALA A 832 9.04 21.97 -1.63
C ALA A 832 10.54 21.71 -1.49
N ASP A 833 11.26 22.79 -1.17
CA ASP A 833 12.63 22.77 -0.71
C ASP A 833 12.65 21.92 0.56
N VAL A 834 13.13 20.68 0.43
CA VAL A 834 13.44 19.77 1.53
C VAL A 834 14.66 20.36 2.23
N GLY A 835 14.43 21.43 2.99
CA GLY A 835 15.52 22.32 3.38
C GLY A 835 15.13 23.38 4.40
N LYS A 836 14.23 23.10 5.35
CA LYS A 836 14.12 23.90 6.58
C LYS A 836 14.13 23.02 7.82
N SER A 837 15.32 22.96 8.40
CA SER A 837 15.57 22.64 9.81
C SER A 837 14.57 23.38 10.70
N VAL A 838 13.68 22.64 11.35
CA VAL A 838 12.93 23.15 12.50
C VAL A 838 13.93 23.23 13.66
N SER A 839 14.55 24.39 13.79
CA SER A 839 15.17 24.82 15.03
C SER A 839 14.05 25.30 15.97
N SER A 840 13.50 24.38 16.75
CA SER A 840 12.79 24.72 17.97
C SER A 840 13.13 23.67 19.02
N SER A 841 14.05 24.05 19.87
CA SER A 841 14.28 23.48 21.19
C SER A 841 12.99 23.59 22.02
N GLU A 842 12.09 22.63 21.86
CA GLU A 842 11.09 22.29 22.85
C GLU A 842 11.44 20.88 23.33
N GLU A 843 11.85 20.79 24.60
CA GLU A 843 12.05 19.52 25.29
C GLU A 843 10.74 18.75 25.28
N VAL A 844 10.60 17.84 24.33
CA VAL A 844 9.57 16.80 24.36
C VAL A 844 9.86 15.97 25.59
N ALA A 845 9.02 16.11 26.62
CA ALA A 845 9.09 15.32 27.84
C ALA A 845 9.14 13.83 27.48
N PHE A 846 10.32 13.23 27.63
CA PHE A 846 10.52 11.80 27.46
C PHE A 846 9.64 11.04 28.45
N GLN A 847 8.90 10.05 27.96
CA GLN A 847 8.19 9.11 28.81
C GLN A 847 9.22 8.24 29.56
N THR A 848 9.50 8.59 30.81
CA THR A 848 10.54 8.02 31.70
C THR A 848 10.30 6.57 32.17
N LYS A 849 9.38 5.81 31.56
CA LYS A 849 9.10 4.43 31.99
C LYS A 849 10.08 3.36 31.47
N ALA A 850 11.09 3.74 30.67
CA ALA A 850 12.06 2.79 30.09
C ALA A 850 13.39 2.73 30.85
N GLY A 851 13.36 2.79 32.19
CA GLY A 851 14.49 2.43 33.03
C GLY A 851 14.18 1.14 33.76
N PHE A 852 14.71 0.01 33.30
CA PHE A 852 14.68 -1.22 34.09
C PHE A 852 15.79 -1.12 35.14
N ASP A 853 15.42 -1.07 36.43
CA ASP A 853 16.40 -1.04 37.50
C ASP A 853 17.10 -2.41 37.60
N LEU A 854 18.38 -2.46 37.22
CA LEU A 854 19.21 -3.66 37.33
C LEU A 854 19.26 -4.19 38.77
N ASP A 855 19.03 -3.35 39.77
CA ASP A 855 19.01 -3.74 41.18
C ASP A 855 17.70 -4.44 41.56
N ALA A 856 16.61 -4.25 40.79
CA ALA A 856 15.38 -5.02 40.95
C ALA A 856 15.55 -6.52 40.62
N LEU A 857 16.56 -6.90 39.82
CA LEU A 857 16.90 -8.31 39.56
C LEU A 857 17.49 -9.02 40.78
N LEU A 858 17.93 -8.26 41.79
CA LEU A 858 18.50 -8.76 43.04
C LEU A 858 17.44 -8.99 44.12
N ALA A 859 16.16 -8.67 43.88
CA ALA A 859 15.12 -8.64 44.90
C ALA A 859 15.07 -9.90 45.79
N SER A 860 14.92 -9.58 47.07
CA SER A 860 15.22 -10.29 48.31
C SER A 860 14.44 -11.59 48.54
N THR A 861 15.16 -12.56 49.09
CA THR A 861 14.59 -13.68 49.86
C THR A 861 14.01 -13.15 51.17
N GLU A 862 12.75 -12.74 51.18
CA GLU A 862 11.88 -12.79 52.36
C GLU A 862 10.42 -12.53 51.92
N PRO A 863 9.45 -13.39 52.27
CA PRO A 863 8.04 -13.13 52.03
C PRO A 863 7.57 -12.08 53.04
N GLN A 864 7.43 -10.83 52.60
CA GLN A 864 6.70 -9.84 53.37
C GLN A 864 5.20 -10.04 53.15
N GLU A 865 4.57 -10.83 54.03
CA GLU A 865 3.15 -10.67 54.34
C GLU A 865 2.98 -9.33 55.09
N THR A 866 2.85 -8.24 54.34
CA THR A 866 2.20 -7.04 54.85
C THR A 866 0.94 -6.83 54.04
N ILE A 867 -0.20 -7.18 54.63
CA ILE A 867 -1.52 -6.73 54.15
C ILE A 867 -1.53 -5.22 54.35
N GLN A 868 -1.01 -4.48 53.37
CA GLN A 868 -1.20 -3.04 53.28
C GLN A 868 -2.69 -2.79 53.10
N LYS A 869 -3.29 -2.14 54.09
CA LYS A 869 -4.68 -1.71 54.07
C LYS A 869 -4.89 -0.87 52.80
N ARG A 870 -5.79 -1.31 51.93
CA ARG A 870 -5.94 -0.68 50.62
C ARG A 870 -6.53 0.71 50.71
N PRO A 871 -6.09 1.62 49.84
CA PRO A 871 -6.48 3.02 49.93
C PRO A 871 -7.96 3.26 49.58
N SER A 872 -8.55 2.44 48.72
CA SER A 872 -9.88 2.69 48.15
C SER A 872 -10.92 1.77 48.76
N SER A 873 -12.00 2.32 49.33
CA SER A 873 -13.15 1.55 49.82
C SER A 873 -14.14 1.17 48.72
N VAL A 874 -13.63 0.50 47.69
CA VAL A 874 -14.39 0.06 46.52
C VAL A 874 -14.24 -1.44 46.33
N ILE A 875 -15.37 -2.12 46.17
CA ILE A 875 -15.43 -3.54 45.78
C ILE A 875 -15.96 -3.62 44.34
N LEU A 876 -15.38 -4.50 43.53
CA LEU A 876 -15.82 -4.75 42.16
C LEU A 876 -16.43 -6.16 42.05
N ILE A 877 -17.71 -6.25 41.67
CA ILE A 877 -18.41 -7.51 41.43
C ILE A 877 -18.48 -7.76 39.92
N ALA A 878 -17.73 -8.77 39.47
CA ALA A 878 -17.66 -9.26 38.10
C ALA A 878 -18.18 -10.70 37.98
N SER A 879 -18.96 -11.17 38.96
CA SER A 879 -19.54 -12.52 39.01
C SER A 879 -20.50 -12.87 37.87
N LEU A 880 -20.91 -11.89 37.06
CA LEU A 880 -21.78 -12.09 35.90
C LEU A 880 -21.00 -12.19 34.58
N ILE A 881 -19.66 -12.12 34.63
CA ILE A 881 -18.77 -12.08 33.46
C ILE A 881 -18.05 -13.43 33.31
N ASP A 882 -18.15 -14.04 32.13
CA ASP A 882 -17.55 -15.35 31.87
C ASP A 882 -16.18 -15.25 31.15
N ASN A 883 -15.91 -14.17 30.41
CA ASN A 883 -14.71 -14.07 29.57
C ASN A 883 -13.42 -13.84 30.40
N PRO A 884 -12.45 -14.77 30.39
CA PRO A 884 -11.23 -14.63 31.19
C PRO A 884 -10.36 -13.42 30.82
N THR A 885 -10.42 -12.97 29.57
CA THR A 885 -9.69 -11.77 29.08
C THR A 885 -10.25 -10.50 29.73
N ASN A 886 -11.58 -10.39 29.84
CA ASN A 886 -12.24 -9.27 30.51
C ASN A 886 -11.96 -9.32 32.02
N LEU A 887 -12.06 -10.50 32.63
CA LEU A 887 -11.75 -10.69 34.06
C LEU A 887 -10.30 -10.32 34.40
N GLY A 888 -9.34 -10.66 33.54
CA GLY A 888 -7.93 -10.28 33.75
C GLY A 888 -7.69 -8.78 33.62
N GLY A 889 -8.34 -8.13 32.65
CA GLY A 889 -8.34 -6.67 32.56
C GLY A 889 -9.00 -5.97 33.75
N LEU A 890 -10.11 -6.50 34.26
CA LEU A 890 -10.78 -6.00 35.47
C LEU A 890 -9.91 -6.15 36.72
N SER A 891 -9.17 -7.27 36.84
CA SER A 891 -8.18 -7.45 37.90
C SER A 891 -7.11 -6.35 37.85
N ARG A 892 -6.63 -6.00 36.67
CA ARG A 892 -5.63 -4.94 36.49
C ARG A 892 -6.20 -3.56 36.84
N ILE A 893 -7.43 -3.27 36.43
CA ILE A 893 -8.11 -2.01 36.76
C ILE A 893 -8.30 -1.87 38.28
N ALA A 894 -8.84 -2.90 38.93
CA ALA A 894 -9.10 -2.90 40.37
C ALA A 894 -7.80 -2.74 41.18
N GLU A 895 -6.72 -3.43 40.78
CA GLU A 895 -5.42 -3.28 41.41
C GLU A 895 -4.85 -1.86 41.22
N SER A 896 -4.89 -1.33 40.00
CA SER A 896 -4.33 0.00 39.67
C SER A 896 -5.03 1.15 40.40
N PHE A 897 -6.33 1.01 40.69
CA PHE A 897 -7.09 1.99 41.49
C PHE A 897 -7.16 1.63 42.98
N GLY A 898 -6.47 0.57 43.42
CA GLY A 898 -6.34 0.18 44.82
C GLY A 898 -7.65 -0.30 45.46
N PHE A 899 -8.54 -0.93 44.70
CA PHE A 899 -9.82 -1.47 45.18
C PHE A 899 -9.62 -2.58 46.22
N GLU A 900 -10.56 -2.75 47.14
CA GLU A 900 -10.48 -3.69 48.25
C GLU A 900 -10.45 -5.14 47.74
N ALA A 901 -11.39 -5.49 46.86
CA ALA A 901 -11.52 -6.84 46.32
C ALA A 901 -12.20 -6.87 44.95
N LEU A 902 -11.96 -7.96 44.22
CA LEU A 902 -12.66 -8.33 42.99
C LEU A 902 -13.37 -9.67 43.20
N TYR A 903 -14.69 -9.69 43.02
CA TYR A 903 -15.51 -10.91 43.07
C TYR A 903 -15.78 -11.44 41.67
N ILE A 904 -15.58 -12.74 41.47
CA ILE A 904 -15.82 -13.45 40.21
C ILE A 904 -16.59 -14.75 40.44
N ASP A 905 -17.25 -15.31 39.42
CA ASP A 905 -18.02 -16.55 39.59
C ASP A 905 -17.14 -17.75 39.92
N SER A 906 -15.93 -17.83 39.35
CA SER A 906 -15.01 -18.92 39.65
C SER A 906 -13.54 -18.51 39.67
N LEU A 907 -12.83 -18.90 40.74
CA LEU A 907 -11.38 -18.71 40.83
C LEU A 907 -10.60 -19.46 39.75
N LYS A 908 -11.19 -20.47 39.11
CA LYS A 908 -10.58 -21.19 37.98
C LYS A 908 -10.15 -20.26 36.83
N HIS A 909 -10.87 -19.15 36.61
CA HIS A 909 -10.52 -18.19 35.56
C HIS A 909 -9.13 -17.56 35.77
N THR A 910 -8.70 -17.38 37.02
CA THR A 910 -7.39 -16.78 37.36
C THR A 910 -6.19 -17.62 36.93
N ALA A 911 -6.39 -18.93 36.75
CA ALA A 911 -5.35 -19.85 36.29
C ALA A 911 -5.25 -19.95 34.76
N SER A 912 -6.19 -19.36 34.01
CA SER A 912 -6.19 -19.40 32.55
C SER A 912 -5.09 -18.52 31.94
N LYS A 913 -4.58 -18.89 30.77
CA LYS A 913 -3.52 -18.13 30.09
C LYS A 913 -4.04 -16.76 29.62
N GLU A 914 -5.30 -16.72 29.20
CA GLU A 914 -6.00 -15.54 28.69
C GLU A 914 -6.17 -14.48 29.80
N PHE A 915 -6.52 -14.91 31.01
CA PHE A 915 -6.57 -14.04 32.19
C PHE A 915 -5.16 -13.54 32.56
N GLN A 916 -4.17 -14.43 32.64
CA GLN A 916 -2.81 -14.05 33.05
C GLN A 916 -2.15 -13.06 32.08
N ALA A 917 -2.41 -13.21 30.77
CA ALA A 917 -1.90 -12.32 29.73
C ALA A 917 -2.40 -10.88 29.90
N THR A 918 -3.62 -10.69 30.41
CA THR A 918 -4.24 -9.35 30.58
C THR A 918 -4.06 -8.78 31.98
N ALA A 919 -4.04 -9.62 33.01
CA ALA A 919 -3.82 -9.24 34.40
C ALA A 919 -2.38 -8.76 34.66
N VAL A 920 -1.38 -9.25 33.92
CA VAL A 920 0.04 -8.86 34.06
C VAL A 920 0.47 -8.83 35.54
N THR A 921 0.19 -9.91 36.26
CA THR A 921 0.44 -10.13 37.71
C THR A 921 -0.45 -9.41 38.73
N SER A 922 -1.40 -8.56 38.32
CA SER A 922 -2.32 -7.85 39.25
C SER A 922 -3.06 -8.75 40.24
N HIS A 923 -3.43 -9.97 39.81
CA HIS A 923 -4.10 -10.98 40.63
C HIS A 923 -3.28 -11.49 41.82
N LYS A 924 -1.96 -11.29 41.84
CA LYS A 924 -1.12 -11.59 43.01
C LYS A 924 -1.18 -10.48 44.06
N HIS A 925 -1.59 -9.29 43.62
CA HIS A 925 -1.65 -8.07 44.39
C HIS A 925 -3.09 -7.56 44.47
N LEU A 926 -4.12 -8.41 44.36
CA LEU A 926 -5.55 -8.09 44.51
C LEU A 926 -6.26 -9.28 45.16
N PRO A 927 -6.97 -9.11 46.29
CA PRO A 927 -7.92 -10.12 46.76
C PRO A 927 -8.94 -10.37 45.66
N ILE A 928 -8.91 -11.59 45.13
CA ILE A 928 -9.92 -12.09 44.21
C ILE A 928 -10.67 -13.18 44.96
N GLU A 929 -11.98 -13.02 45.08
CA GLU A 929 -12.85 -13.91 45.83
C GLU A 929 -13.93 -14.53 44.92
N GLU A 930 -14.39 -15.72 45.28
CA GLU A 930 -15.43 -16.43 44.55
C GLU A 930 -16.81 -16.03 45.06
N LEU A 931 -17.66 -15.48 44.19
CA LEU A 931 -19.07 -15.20 44.46
C LEU A 931 -19.89 -15.69 43.27
N LYS A 932 -20.71 -16.71 43.50
CA LYS A 932 -21.58 -17.27 42.45
C LYS A 932 -22.64 -16.29 42.00
N ALA A 933 -22.92 -16.25 40.70
CA ALA A 933 -23.89 -15.33 40.08
C ALA A 933 -25.25 -15.30 40.81
N ASN A 934 -25.76 -16.47 41.23
CA ASN A 934 -27.04 -16.59 41.93
C ASN A 934 -27.04 -16.05 43.37
N LYS A 935 -25.87 -15.81 43.96
CA LYS A 935 -25.71 -15.24 45.31
C LYS A 935 -25.43 -13.74 45.28
N VAL A 936 -25.26 -13.14 44.11
CA VAL A 936 -24.96 -11.72 43.97
C VAL A 936 -26.02 -10.82 44.63
N PRO A 937 -27.34 -11.06 44.48
CA PRO A 937 -28.35 -10.24 45.15
C PRO A 937 -28.25 -10.27 46.68
N ASP A 938 -28.10 -11.45 47.27
CA ASP A 938 -28.00 -11.62 48.73
C ASP A 938 -26.75 -10.91 49.27
N TYR A 939 -25.62 -11.05 48.57
CA TYR A 939 -24.36 -10.44 48.96
C TYR A 939 -24.36 -8.90 48.82
N ILE A 940 -25.08 -8.36 47.83
CA ILE A 940 -25.31 -6.92 47.70
C ILE A 940 -26.04 -6.38 48.94
N VAL A 941 -27.08 -7.09 49.41
CA VAL A 941 -27.86 -6.69 50.59
C VAL A 941 -27.00 -6.73 51.86
N GLU A 942 -26.12 -7.71 52.00
CA GLU A 942 -25.15 -7.79 53.10
C GLU A 942 -24.20 -6.57 53.09
N LEU A 943 -23.59 -6.25 51.94
CA LEU A 943 -22.68 -5.10 51.83
C LEU A 943 -23.39 -3.75 52.07
N GLN A 944 -24.67 -3.63 51.71
CA GLN A 944 -25.46 -2.44 52.05
C GLN A 944 -25.62 -2.26 53.57
N GLN A 945 -25.82 -3.35 54.32
CA GLN A 945 -25.87 -3.30 55.78
C GLN A 945 -24.51 -2.90 56.40
N GLU A 946 -23.41 -3.22 55.72
CA GLU A 946 -22.05 -2.77 56.09
C GLU A 946 -21.73 -1.32 55.65
N GLY A 947 -22.71 -0.62 55.08
CA GLY A 947 -22.62 0.78 54.71
C GLY A 947 -21.96 1.04 53.34
N TYR A 948 -21.88 0.03 52.47
CA TYR A 948 -21.57 0.28 51.06
C TYR A 948 -22.80 0.77 50.31
N GLN A 949 -22.60 1.65 49.34
CA GLN A 949 -23.62 1.96 48.33
C GLN A 949 -23.32 1.20 47.03
N VAL A 950 -24.31 0.49 46.50
CA VAL A 950 -24.16 -0.41 45.36
C VAL A 950 -24.59 0.27 44.08
N VAL A 951 -23.67 0.32 43.12
CA VAL A 951 -23.83 0.98 41.82
C VAL A 951 -23.72 -0.05 40.72
N ALA A 952 -24.82 -0.30 40.02
CA ALA A 952 -24.79 -1.09 38.79
C ALA A 952 -24.28 -0.24 37.63
N ILE A 953 -23.34 -0.76 36.85
CA ILE A 953 -22.86 -0.14 35.61
C ILE A 953 -23.68 -0.73 34.47
N GLU A 954 -24.80 -0.08 34.15
CA GLU A 954 -25.79 -0.60 33.21
C GLU A 954 -26.60 0.53 32.56
N GLN A 955 -26.98 0.34 31.30
CA GLN A 955 -27.87 1.23 30.55
C GLN A 955 -29.32 0.87 30.86
N THR A 956 -29.99 1.72 31.62
CA THR A 956 -31.42 1.58 31.95
C THR A 956 -32.14 2.91 31.78
N ASP A 957 -33.47 2.87 31.65
CA ASP A 957 -34.33 4.06 31.60
C ASP A 957 -34.24 4.94 32.86
N ARG A 958 -33.71 4.38 33.95
CA ARG A 958 -33.50 5.05 35.25
C ARG A 958 -32.04 5.27 35.60
N SER A 959 -31.12 4.98 34.67
CA SER A 959 -29.69 5.14 34.92
C SER A 959 -29.30 6.62 34.95
N ASN A 960 -28.33 6.95 35.81
CA ASN A 960 -27.73 8.27 35.83
C ASN A 960 -26.55 8.32 34.87
N VAL A 961 -26.46 9.37 34.05
CA VAL A 961 -25.36 9.54 33.11
C VAL A 961 -24.09 9.96 33.85
N LEU A 962 -23.03 9.17 33.72
CA LEU A 962 -21.72 9.45 34.30
C LEU A 962 -21.17 10.78 33.75
N GLY A 963 -20.68 11.65 34.64
CA GLY A 963 -20.09 12.95 34.27
C GLY A 963 -21.08 14.12 34.15
N GLU A 964 -22.39 13.88 34.13
CA GLU A 964 -23.43 14.94 34.12
C GLU A 964 -23.82 15.35 35.57
N GLY A 965 -22.82 15.72 36.39
CA GLY A 965 -23.02 16.19 37.76
C GLY A 965 -23.23 15.09 38.83
N LEU A 966 -23.30 13.82 38.42
CA LEU A 966 -23.33 12.67 39.32
C LEU A 966 -21.98 12.47 40.01
N ARG A 967 -21.97 12.32 41.33
CA ARG A 967 -20.80 11.89 42.10
C ARG A 967 -21.01 10.47 42.62
N LEU A 968 -20.08 9.57 42.28
CA LEU A 968 -20.11 8.20 42.80
C LEU A 968 -19.85 8.17 44.32
N PRO A 969 -20.44 7.24 45.08
CA PRO A 969 -20.23 7.17 46.51
C PRO A 969 -18.79 6.83 46.88
N ARG A 970 -18.28 7.36 48.00
CA ARG A 970 -16.89 7.11 48.44
C ARG A 970 -16.66 5.65 48.84
N LYS A 971 -17.62 5.04 49.53
CA LYS A 971 -17.64 3.62 49.90
C LYS A 971 -18.70 2.93 49.04
N CYS A 972 -18.28 2.21 48.01
CA CYS A 972 -19.22 1.65 47.03
C CYS A 972 -18.86 0.27 46.51
N VAL A 973 -19.89 -0.43 46.04
CA VAL A 973 -19.75 -1.67 45.27
C VAL A 973 -20.10 -1.37 43.82
N LEU A 974 -19.21 -1.69 42.89
CA LEU A 974 -19.47 -1.57 41.45
C LEU A 974 -19.88 -2.95 40.92
N VAL A 975 -21.07 -3.06 40.36
CA VAL A 975 -21.60 -4.32 39.80
C VAL A 975 -21.62 -4.24 38.28
N LEU A 976 -21.01 -5.21 37.62
CA LEU A 976 -20.93 -5.29 36.16
C LEU A 976 -21.87 -6.37 35.62
N GLY A 977 -22.53 -6.06 34.50
CA GLY A 977 -23.37 -7.00 33.76
C GLY A 977 -22.59 -7.99 32.90
N SER A 978 -23.26 -9.07 32.50
CA SER A 978 -22.75 -10.03 31.50
C SER A 978 -22.65 -9.38 30.11
N GLU A 979 -21.73 -9.84 29.26
CA GLU A 979 -21.50 -9.21 27.94
C GLU A 979 -22.71 -9.28 27.00
N LYS A 980 -23.60 -10.26 27.20
CA LYS A 980 -24.80 -10.48 26.37
C LYS A 980 -26.08 -10.02 27.04
N GLY A 981 -26.22 -10.29 28.33
CA GLY A 981 -27.47 -10.11 29.08
C GLY A 981 -27.50 -8.89 29.99
N GLY A 982 -26.38 -8.18 30.13
CA GLY A 982 -26.28 -7.08 31.09
C GLY A 982 -26.43 -7.55 32.54
N VAL A 983 -26.84 -6.65 33.42
CA VAL A 983 -27.19 -6.91 34.82
C VAL A 983 -28.62 -7.48 34.89
N PRO A 984 -28.83 -8.67 35.50
CA PRO A 984 -30.14 -9.30 35.51
C PRO A 984 -31.12 -8.56 36.45
N PRO A 985 -32.45 -8.67 36.20
CA PRO A 985 -33.48 -7.95 36.96
C PRO A 985 -33.42 -8.15 38.47
N GLU A 986 -33.10 -9.37 38.93
CA GLU A 986 -32.95 -9.69 40.36
C GLU A 986 -31.82 -8.91 41.04
N VAL A 987 -30.75 -8.58 40.31
CA VAL A 987 -29.66 -7.74 40.80
C VAL A 987 -30.04 -6.27 40.70
N LEU A 988 -30.65 -5.84 39.59
CA LEU A 988 -31.16 -4.47 39.42
C LEU A 988 -32.20 -4.08 40.48
N ALA A 989 -32.95 -5.04 41.02
CA ALA A 989 -33.95 -4.82 42.05
C ALA A 989 -33.36 -4.43 43.43
N VAL A 990 -32.07 -4.74 43.67
CA VAL A 990 -31.43 -4.54 44.98
C VAL A 990 -30.30 -3.51 44.97
N VAL A 991 -29.88 -3.01 43.80
CA VAL A 991 -28.87 -1.94 43.73
C VAL A 991 -29.42 -0.57 44.13
N ASP A 992 -28.57 0.28 44.70
CA ASP A 992 -28.97 1.63 45.11
C ASP A 992 -29.15 2.58 43.92
N ARG A 993 -28.39 2.36 42.84
CA ARG A 993 -28.49 3.13 41.58
C ARG A 993 -27.85 2.42 40.39
N CYS A 994 -28.29 2.80 39.19
CA CYS A 994 -27.64 2.44 37.92
C CYS A 994 -26.90 3.66 37.36
N VAL A 995 -25.73 3.42 36.77
CA VAL A 995 -24.94 4.44 36.10
C VAL A 995 -24.62 3.99 34.69
N GLU A 996 -24.87 4.87 33.72
CA GLU A 996 -24.54 4.63 32.32
C GLU A 996 -23.47 5.61 31.80
N ILE A 997 -22.74 5.17 30.77
CA ILE A 997 -21.78 6.01 30.05
C ILE A 997 -22.44 6.43 28.75
N LYS A 998 -22.58 7.74 28.55
CA LYS A 998 -23.16 8.29 27.32
C LYS A 998 -22.28 7.96 26.12
N THR A 999 -22.83 7.25 25.14
CA THR A 999 -22.17 6.93 23.87
C THR A 999 -22.79 7.75 22.75
N VAL A 1000 -21.97 8.17 21.78
CA VAL A 1000 -22.40 8.93 20.58
C VAL A 1000 -22.31 8.11 19.29
N GLY A 1001 -21.81 6.87 19.39
CA GLY A 1001 -21.63 5.95 18.26
C GLY A 1001 -22.81 5.01 18.07
N VAL A 1002 -22.76 4.23 16.99
CA VAL A 1002 -23.83 3.28 16.60
C VAL A 1002 -23.77 1.96 17.40
N THR A 1003 -22.63 1.64 18.01
CA THR A 1003 -22.46 0.44 18.85
C THR A 1003 -23.30 0.55 20.12
N ARG A 1004 -24.13 -0.47 20.38
CA ARG A 1004 -25.12 -0.48 21.48
C ARG A 1004 -24.49 -0.23 22.86
N SER A 1005 -23.34 -0.82 23.15
CA SER A 1005 -22.67 -0.69 24.45
C SER A 1005 -21.14 -0.76 24.32
N LEU A 1006 -20.43 -0.32 25.36
CA LEU A 1006 -18.98 -0.46 25.48
C LEU A 1006 -18.61 -1.89 25.93
N ASN A 1007 -17.38 -2.31 25.67
CA ASN A 1007 -16.83 -3.50 26.30
C ASN A 1007 -16.81 -3.33 27.84
N VAL A 1008 -17.15 -4.39 28.58
CA VAL A 1008 -17.36 -4.36 30.03
C VAL A 1008 -16.14 -3.91 30.85
N GLN A 1009 -14.91 -4.32 30.49
CA GLN A 1009 -13.70 -3.83 31.18
C GLN A 1009 -13.42 -2.37 30.86
N THR A 1010 -13.74 -1.90 29.65
CA THR A 1010 -13.63 -0.48 29.28
C THR A 1010 -14.61 0.37 30.08
N ALA A 1011 -15.87 -0.08 30.19
CA ALA A 1011 -16.90 0.60 30.98
C ALA A 1011 -16.49 0.67 32.47
N ALA A 1012 -16.04 -0.46 33.04
CA ALA A 1012 -15.52 -0.50 34.40
C ALA A 1012 -14.34 0.46 34.61
N GLY A 1013 -13.42 0.53 33.65
CA GLY A 1013 -12.27 1.43 33.71
C GLY A 1013 -12.65 2.91 33.73
N ILE A 1014 -13.65 3.31 32.94
CA ILE A 1014 -14.16 4.69 32.90
C ILE A 1014 -14.83 5.06 34.24
N VAL A 1015 -15.70 4.17 34.76
CA VAL A 1015 -16.38 4.39 36.05
C VAL A 1015 -15.38 4.41 37.20
N ALA A 1016 -14.42 3.48 37.22
CA ALA A 1016 -13.36 3.43 38.22
C ALA A 1016 -12.50 4.70 38.20
N TYR A 1017 -12.15 5.20 37.01
CA TYR A 1017 -11.40 6.45 36.87
C TYR A 1017 -12.21 7.66 37.36
N ASP A 1018 -13.51 7.76 37.06
CA ASP A 1018 -14.33 8.86 37.56
C ASP A 1018 -14.49 8.83 39.09
N TRP A 1019 -14.62 7.63 39.67
CA TRP A 1019 -14.56 7.45 41.12
C TRP A 1019 -13.22 7.90 41.69
N TRP A 1020 -12.10 7.46 41.10
CA TRP A 1020 -10.76 7.83 41.55
C TRP A 1020 -10.50 9.34 41.38
N ARG A 1021 -10.99 9.95 40.31
CA ARG A 1021 -10.94 11.40 40.11
C ARG A 1021 -11.68 12.15 41.22
N SER A 1022 -12.79 11.58 41.70
CA SER A 1022 -13.66 12.17 42.72
C SER A 1022 -13.15 11.98 44.16
N TRP A 1023 -12.38 10.92 44.43
CA TRP A 1023 -11.98 10.52 45.79
C TRP A 1023 -10.51 10.16 45.97
N GLY A 1024 -9.82 9.71 44.92
CA GLY A 1024 -8.46 9.17 44.95
C GLY A 1024 -7.36 10.15 45.31
N LYS A 1025 -7.61 11.47 45.26
CA LYS A 1025 -6.68 12.50 45.74
C LYS A 1025 -6.69 12.70 47.26
N VAL A 1026 -7.68 12.14 47.97
CA VAL A 1026 -7.86 12.30 49.43
C VAL A 1026 -7.22 11.15 50.22
N VAL A 1027 -6.68 10.13 49.52
CA VAL A 1027 -6.03 9.00 50.16
C VAL A 1027 -4.52 9.15 50.05
N GLU A 1028 -3.92 9.86 51.01
CA GLU A 1028 -2.47 9.92 51.16
C GLU A 1028 -1.93 8.53 51.47
N ARG A 1029 -0.88 8.12 50.73
CA ARG A 1029 -0.09 6.93 51.09
C ARG A 1029 0.58 7.20 52.44
N PRO A 1030 0.61 6.23 53.39
CA PRO A 1030 1.54 6.34 54.50
C PRO A 1030 2.97 6.37 53.92
N GLU A 1031 3.76 7.36 54.34
CA GLU A 1031 5.18 7.52 53.98
C GLU A 1031 6.03 6.28 54.31
#